data_AF-A0A5B0L0L5-F1
#
_entry.id   AF-A0A5B0L0L5-F1
#
_cell.length_a   1.000
_cell.length_b   1.000
_cell.length_c   1.000
_cell.angle_alpha   90.00
_cell.angle_beta   90.00
_cell.angle_gamma   90.00
#
_symmetry.space_group_name_H-M   'P 1'
#
loop_
_entity.id
_entity.type
_entity.pdbx_description
1 polymer ?
#
loop_
_entity_poly.entity_id
_entity_poly.type
_entity_poly.pdbx_seq_one_letter_code
_entity_poly.pdbx_strand_id
1 'polypeptide(L)'
;MSVSMPKSDYAAIRAPQRWDDSSCGWSRGSEWLFSGVAYKCLDASDGNAIWITDADGISPALSANGDGSSVTVAAKGSLTSRPLRERFGDTVNVLDFGAKGDGVSNDGPAFAAALAELGSRCGGTLVVPMPVPTKFYLIGQTLQVGSPYRPDITIRIRGEGYNYRSDNLSATIKLADGVNGPMFRLPIRAGMAIFEDLYLDCNKAGQTDTSYGIELVDDTTGVYAVGCHLYRCNIINSRDGHLYVGTGRHAGHVEDCWLQYTGTGPNGVSPTTDQGRHGIILKGFDWNFNRVQTGMNAGDGVYCDGFTGVLNQVNSYYNRRRGLHIAETCGTVVATDCGIDNNQEHGVYIVGASGTSNAGRLLKGLRFSNNSKVGSGIYSDIYLSDEKAVSITGCTFRGGPTTTPKHNIETAGTTANVELVACRFGTDGFATSATSGIINNSAVFRTRLYGDLLRLGTGSTTVTVNTAGGALVLAPNGYAGATISPAGTDHVIKNDGDYKGMTLRGAGAFAGFYLRAEHSRGTTSSPTAVASGDELFALQPRGHDGSQYVSAGKLSYFADGPVSGGVVPTRATVSVMNKSGSVIERIRVDSDGNVTLGGTTTTRIDNAGTVTHRGATVIVDANSHLGLRPYTVATLPSAAAADRMISVSNGAGNRRLAVSDGTNWRWPDGTVVS
;
A
#
# COMPACT_ATOMS: atom_id res chain seq x y z
N MET A 1 71.73 -60.93 35.27
CA MET A 1 71.10 -59.79 34.57
C MET A 1 72.20 -58.80 34.21
N SER A 2 72.75 -58.89 33.00
CA SER A 2 73.68 -57.86 32.49
C SER A 2 72.83 -56.71 31.96
N VAL A 3 72.83 -55.58 32.64
CA VAL A 3 72.24 -54.35 32.10
C VAL A 3 73.19 -53.87 31.01
N SER A 4 72.82 -54.08 29.74
CA SER A 4 73.52 -53.50 28.60
C SER A 4 73.43 -51.98 28.73
N MET A 5 74.54 -51.31 29.08
CA MET A 5 74.57 -49.85 29.06
C MET A 5 74.54 -49.39 27.60
N PRO A 6 73.77 -48.34 27.26
CA PRO A 6 73.80 -47.74 25.93
C PRO A 6 75.23 -47.41 25.51
N LYS A 7 75.58 -47.74 24.26
CA LYS A 7 76.90 -47.42 23.67
C LYS A 7 77.18 -45.94 23.87
N SER A 8 78.40 -45.58 24.29
CA SER A 8 78.81 -44.18 24.45
C SER A 8 80.18 -43.96 23.81
N ASP A 9 80.35 -42.87 23.06
CA ASP A 9 81.63 -42.47 22.45
C ASP A 9 82.05 -41.09 22.93
N TYR A 10 82.94 -41.06 23.90
CA TYR A 10 83.45 -39.82 24.50
C TYR A 10 84.71 -39.28 23.79
N ALA A 11 85.21 -39.97 22.77
CA ALA A 11 86.44 -39.62 22.04
C ALA A 11 86.18 -39.42 20.54
N ALA A 12 84.94 -39.13 20.16
CA ALA A 12 84.56 -39.04 18.77
C ALA A 12 85.34 -37.93 18.05
N ILE A 13 85.74 -38.20 16.81
CA ILE A 13 86.46 -37.25 15.94
C ILE A 13 85.52 -36.41 15.06
N ARG A 14 84.22 -36.65 15.16
CA ARG A 14 83.17 -35.92 14.43
C ARG A 14 81.88 -35.88 15.24
N ALA A 15 80.98 -34.97 14.90
CA ALA A 15 79.61 -34.98 15.41
C ALA A 15 78.86 -36.23 14.91
N PRO A 16 77.89 -36.75 15.69
CA PRO A 16 77.06 -37.86 15.26
C PRO A 16 76.21 -37.45 14.05
N GLN A 17 75.92 -38.42 13.19
CA GLN A 17 75.14 -38.29 11.97
C GLN A 17 73.93 -39.22 12.05
N ARG A 18 72.96 -39.05 11.14
CA ARG A 18 71.75 -39.89 11.10
C ARG A 18 72.01 -41.39 10.89
N TRP A 19 73.17 -41.75 10.35
CA TRP A 19 73.58 -43.15 10.17
C TRP A 19 74.39 -43.71 11.34
N ASP A 20 74.65 -42.92 12.39
CA ASP A 20 75.16 -43.41 13.67
C ASP A 20 73.98 -43.94 14.50
N ASP A 21 73.42 -45.06 14.02
CA ASP A 21 72.15 -45.64 14.46
C ASP A 21 72.30 -47.06 15.03
N SER A 22 71.18 -47.78 15.15
CA SER A 22 71.13 -49.15 15.68
C SER A 22 71.91 -50.16 14.85
N SER A 23 72.08 -49.96 13.54
CA SER A 23 72.96 -50.80 12.72
C SER A 23 74.43 -50.66 13.15
N CYS A 24 74.79 -49.50 13.69
CA CYS A 24 76.10 -49.21 14.26
C CYS A 24 76.20 -49.53 15.77
N GLY A 25 75.17 -50.17 16.35
CA GLY A 25 75.12 -50.56 17.76
C GLY A 25 74.73 -49.44 18.73
N TRP A 26 74.22 -48.32 18.24
CA TRP A 26 73.68 -47.23 19.07
C TRP A 26 72.25 -47.52 19.51
N SER A 27 71.84 -46.96 20.65
CA SER A 27 70.48 -47.11 21.15
C SER A 27 70.02 -45.83 21.84
N ARG A 28 68.72 -45.72 22.13
CA ARG A 28 68.18 -44.60 22.88
C ARG A 28 68.90 -44.50 24.24
N GLY A 29 69.41 -43.31 24.54
CA GLY A 29 70.23 -43.02 25.73
C GLY A 29 71.73 -43.15 25.51
N SER A 30 72.17 -43.54 24.32
CA SER A 30 73.59 -43.46 23.94
C SER A 30 74.12 -42.04 24.01
N GLU A 31 75.37 -41.89 24.45
CA GLU A 31 76.02 -40.58 24.58
C GLU A 31 77.18 -40.45 23.59
N TRP A 32 77.38 -39.24 23.07
CA TRP A 32 78.43 -38.95 22.11
C TRP A 32 79.03 -37.58 22.42
N LEU A 33 80.32 -37.50 22.71
CA LEU A 33 81.00 -36.24 23.00
C LEU A 33 81.92 -35.88 21.84
N PHE A 34 81.67 -34.72 21.23
CA PHE A 34 82.53 -34.19 20.18
C PHE A 34 82.78 -32.70 20.42
N SER A 35 84.06 -32.31 20.41
CA SER A 35 84.49 -30.91 20.53
C SER A 35 83.86 -30.15 21.71
N GLY A 36 83.70 -30.83 22.86
CA GLY A 36 83.12 -30.25 24.08
C GLY A 36 81.59 -30.20 24.11
N VAL A 37 80.91 -30.69 23.08
CA VAL A 37 79.44 -30.76 23.01
C VAL A 37 78.99 -32.21 23.24
N ALA A 38 78.17 -32.41 24.27
CA ALA A 38 77.56 -33.70 24.57
C ALA A 38 76.27 -33.86 23.76
N TYR A 39 76.20 -34.96 23.01
CA TYR A 39 75.04 -35.39 22.27
C TYR A 39 74.41 -36.61 22.96
N LYS A 40 73.08 -36.67 23.01
CA LYS A 40 72.32 -37.83 23.48
C LYS A 40 71.43 -38.36 22.35
N CYS A 41 71.48 -39.67 22.14
CA CYS A 41 70.65 -40.35 21.17
C CYS A 41 69.23 -40.50 21.71
N LEU A 42 68.26 -39.83 21.07
CA LEU A 42 66.84 -39.98 21.39
C LEU A 42 66.19 -41.14 20.64
N ASP A 43 66.68 -41.44 19.44
CA ASP A 43 66.19 -42.48 18.55
C ASP A 43 67.39 -43.02 17.75
N ALA A 44 67.54 -44.34 17.69
CA ALA A 44 68.60 -45.00 16.95
C ALA A 44 68.04 -45.81 15.77
N SER A 45 66.88 -45.44 15.21
CA SER A 45 66.30 -46.14 14.06
C SER A 45 67.30 -46.20 12.89
N ASP A 46 67.42 -47.39 12.29
CA ASP A 46 68.37 -47.68 11.18
C ASP A 46 68.20 -46.69 10.01
N GLY A 47 69.29 -46.04 9.62
CA GLY A 47 69.39 -44.98 8.64
C GLY A 47 68.90 -43.58 9.09
N ASN A 48 68.36 -43.44 10.30
CA ASN A 48 67.68 -42.22 10.75
C ASN A 48 67.79 -41.93 12.27
N ALA A 49 68.97 -42.09 12.86
CA ALA A 49 69.21 -41.71 14.24
C ALA A 49 69.06 -40.21 14.51
N ILE A 50 68.52 -39.88 15.69
CA ILE A 50 68.30 -38.52 16.17
C ILE A 50 69.17 -38.28 17.40
N TRP A 51 70.08 -37.31 17.26
CA TRP A 51 71.02 -36.88 18.30
C TRP A 51 70.72 -35.43 18.69
N ILE A 52 70.62 -35.16 19.99
CA ILE A 52 70.36 -33.81 20.53
C ILE A 52 71.48 -33.37 21.46
N THR A 53 71.71 -32.08 21.58
CA THR A 53 72.64 -31.48 22.53
C THR A 53 71.90 -30.82 23.68
N ASP A 54 72.59 -30.60 24.81
CA ASP A 54 72.05 -29.79 25.92
C ASP A 54 71.78 -28.33 25.50
N ALA A 55 72.41 -27.86 24.42
CA ALA A 55 72.23 -26.51 23.85
C ALA A 55 70.99 -26.40 22.94
N ASP A 56 70.43 -27.50 22.46
CA ASP A 56 69.28 -27.48 21.56
C ASP A 56 67.98 -27.05 22.28
N GLY A 57 68.03 -26.94 23.61
CA GLY A 57 66.87 -26.64 24.44
C GLY A 57 65.88 -27.79 24.34
N ILE A 58 65.47 -28.34 25.47
CA ILE A 58 64.30 -29.22 25.47
C ILE A 58 63.10 -28.31 25.15
N SER A 59 62.86 -28.00 23.88
CA SER A 59 61.52 -27.67 23.42
C SER A 59 60.67 -28.80 23.98
N PRO A 60 59.58 -28.52 24.72
CA PRO A 60 58.75 -29.59 25.22
C PRO A 60 58.26 -30.34 23.98
N ALA A 61 58.92 -31.48 23.70
CA ALA A 61 58.42 -32.41 22.73
C ALA A 61 56.98 -32.66 23.16
N LEU A 62 56.06 -32.66 22.19
CA LEU A 62 54.70 -33.13 22.44
C LEU A 62 54.82 -34.40 23.28
N SER A 63 53.93 -34.56 24.27
CA SER A 63 53.97 -35.77 25.11
C SER A 63 54.06 -37.01 24.22
N ALA A 64 54.58 -38.14 24.71
CA ALA A 64 54.71 -39.35 23.88
C ALA A 64 53.38 -39.81 23.25
N ASN A 65 52.25 -39.31 23.75
CA ASN A 65 50.90 -39.52 23.24
C ASN A 65 50.42 -38.46 22.22
N GLY A 66 51.28 -37.51 21.84
CA GLY A 66 50.95 -36.38 20.96
C GLY A 66 50.18 -35.23 21.63
N ASP A 67 49.88 -35.30 22.94
CA ASP A 67 49.15 -34.23 23.63
C ASP A 67 50.06 -33.03 23.91
N GLY A 68 49.71 -31.89 23.31
CA GLY A 68 50.34 -30.59 23.47
C GLY A 68 49.47 -29.54 24.18
N SER A 69 48.34 -29.94 24.77
CA SER A 69 47.33 -29.02 25.34
C SER A 69 47.92 -28.04 26.36
N SER A 70 48.92 -28.48 27.11
CA SER A 70 49.62 -27.68 28.13
C SER A 70 50.89 -26.97 27.63
N VAL A 71 51.31 -27.23 26.39
CA VAL A 71 52.45 -26.53 25.78
C VAL A 71 52.07 -25.07 25.60
N THR A 72 52.88 -24.18 26.17
CA THR A 72 52.69 -22.74 26.05
C THR A 72 53.51 -22.22 24.89
N VAL A 73 52.87 -21.42 24.03
CA VAL A 73 53.54 -20.80 22.88
C VAL A 73 53.24 -19.30 22.84
N ALA A 74 54.27 -18.51 22.55
CA ALA A 74 54.14 -17.12 22.14
C ALA A 74 54.04 -17.09 20.61
N ALA A 75 52.86 -16.79 20.08
CA ALA A 75 52.72 -16.54 18.65
C ALA A 75 53.57 -15.31 18.25
N LYS A 76 54.18 -15.32 17.08
CA LYS A 76 54.98 -14.18 16.57
C LYS A 76 54.13 -12.90 16.59
N GLY A 77 54.58 -11.89 17.33
CA GLY A 77 53.86 -10.63 17.54
C GLY A 77 52.97 -10.57 18.79
N SER A 78 52.84 -11.67 19.54
CA SER A 78 52.15 -11.71 20.83
C SER A 78 53.10 -11.36 21.97
N LEU A 79 52.66 -10.53 22.92
CA LEU A 79 53.42 -10.17 24.12
C LEU A 79 53.26 -11.20 25.26
N THR A 80 52.34 -12.16 25.12
CA THR A 80 52.03 -13.15 26.16
C THR A 80 51.98 -14.56 25.58
N SER A 81 52.71 -15.48 26.21
CA SER A 81 52.58 -16.91 25.94
C SER A 81 51.22 -17.41 26.41
N ARG A 82 50.57 -18.26 25.62
CA ARG A 82 49.31 -18.94 25.98
C ARG A 82 49.43 -20.44 25.68
N PRO A 83 48.81 -21.32 26.49
CA PRO A 83 48.70 -22.74 26.18
C PRO A 83 48.03 -23.00 24.83
N LEU A 84 48.48 -24.03 24.10
CA LEU A 84 47.89 -24.41 22.81
C LEU A 84 46.40 -24.73 22.93
N ARG A 85 45.97 -25.38 24.01
CA ARG A 85 44.53 -25.65 24.26
C ARG A 85 43.68 -24.38 24.32
N GLU A 86 44.24 -23.29 24.83
CA GLU A 86 43.53 -22.01 24.94
C GLU A 86 43.53 -21.29 23.58
N ARG A 87 44.63 -21.36 22.82
CA ARG A 87 44.72 -20.77 21.49
C ARG A 87 43.82 -21.45 20.47
N PHE A 88 43.91 -22.77 20.35
CA PHE A 88 42.99 -23.58 19.54
C PHE A 88 41.60 -23.67 20.15
N GLY A 89 41.42 -23.06 21.32
CA GLY A 89 40.14 -22.96 21.97
C GLY A 89 39.32 -21.72 21.65
N ASP A 90 39.97 -20.67 21.12
CA ASP A 90 39.31 -19.42 20.70
C ASP A 90 38.37 -19.65 19.49
N THR A 91 38.62 -20.71 18.70
CA THR A 91 37.80 -21.14 17.56
C THR A 91 37.82 -22.66 17.49
N VAL A 92 36.64 -23.26 17.38
CA VAL A 92 36.44 -24.71 17.41
C VAL A 92 36.09 -25.18 16.00
N ASN A 93 36.81 -26.16 15.45
CA ASN A 93 36.45 -26.76 14.15
C ASN A 93 35.65 -28.04 14.37
N VAL A 94 34.53 -28.21 13.68
CA VAL A 94 33.67 -29.40 13.83
C VAL A 94 34.40 -30.70 13.45
N LEU A 95 35.41 -30.64 12.58
CA LEU A 95 36.25 -31.79 12.22
C LEU A 95 37.09 -32.29 13.40
N ASP A 96 37.48 -31.42 14.33
CA ASP A 96 38.24 -31.80 15.53
C ASP A 96 37.40 -32.67 16.50
N PHE A 97 36.08 -32.65 16.33
CA PHE A 97 35.10 -33.43 17.09
C PHE A 97 34.66 -34.69 16.34
N GLY A 98 35.29 -35.00 15.21
CA GLY A 98 35.05 -36.21 14.44
C GLY A 98 33.97 -36.11 13.38
N ALA A 99 33.52 -34.91 13.02
CA ALA A 99 32.65 -34.72 11.86
C ALA A 99 33.42 -35.11 10.58
N LYS A 100 32.74 -35.79 9.68
CA LYS A 100 33.30 -36.28 8.41
C LYS A 100 32.77 -35.52 7.21
N GLY A 101 31.51 -35.07 7.24
CA GLY A 101 30.91 -34.35 6.11
C GLY A 101 30.89 -35.17 4.82
N ASP A 102 30.75 -36.50 4.93
CA ASP A 102 30.85 -37.45 3.81
C ASP A 102 29.49 -37.71 3.11
N GLY A 103 28.43 -37.06 3.62
CA GLY A 103 27.04 -37.21 3.18
C GLY A 103 26.34 -38.49 3.63
N VAL A 104 26.95 -39.30 4.49
CA VAL A 104 26.44 -40.62 4.91
C VAL A 104 26.55 -40.82 6.41
N SER A 105 27.69 -40.49 7.01
CA SER A 105 27.95 -40.61 8.43
C SER A 105 27.11 -39.60 9.21
N ASN A 106 26.54 -40.02 10.34
CA ASN A 106 25.88 -39.10 11.26
C ASN A 106 26.94 -38.23 11.97
N ASP A 107 27.06 -36.99 11.54
CA ASP A 107 27.94 -35.96 12.09
C ASP A 107 27.33 -35.25 13.32
N GLY A 108 26.06 -35.51 13.61
CA GLY A 108 25.33 -34.89 14.73
C GLY A 108 26.06 -34.96 16.08
N PRO A 109 26.64 -36.10 16.49
CA PRO A 109 27.42 -36.20 17.73
C PRO A 109 28.62 -35.26 17.78
N ALA A 110 29.33 -35.07 16.66
CA ALA A 110 30.47 -34.15 16.58
C ALA A 110 30.03 -32.69 16.71
N PHE A 111 28.95 -32.29 16.02
CA PHE A 111 28.35 -30.96 16.17
C PHE A 111 27.88 -30.70 17.60
N ALA A 112 27.19 -31.67 18.21
CA ALA A 112 26.69 -31.54 19.57
C ALA A 112 27.84 -31.39 20.59
N ALA A 113 28.92 -32.14 20.43
CA ALA A 113 30.10 -32.03 21.28
C ALA A 113 30.81 -30.68 21.11
N ALA A 114 30.96 -30.20 19.88
CA ALA A 114 31.56 -28.89 19.60
C ALA A 114 30.73 -27.73 20.17
N LEU A 115 29.40 -27.79 20.05
CA LEU A 115 28.48 -26.79 20.63
C LEU A 115 28.47 -26.84 22.16
N ALA A 116 28.53 -28.03 22.75
CA ALA A 116 28.64 -28.19 24.20
C ALA A 116 29.95 -27.61 24.73
N GLU A 117 31.06 -27.79 24.01
CA GLU A 117 32.35 -27.19 24.37
C GLU A 117 32.32 -25.66 24.30
N LEU A 118 31.64 -25.08 23.31
CA LEU A 118 31.45 -23.63 23.26
C LEU A 118 30.52 -23.10 24.35
N GLY A 119 29.56 -23.91 24.83
CA GLY A 119 28.67 -23.56 25.94
C GLY A 119 29.30 -23.73 27.33
N SER A 120 30.26 -24.65 27.47
CA SER A 120 31.08 -24.79 28.69
C SER A 120 32.08 -23.62 28.80
N ARG A 121 32.53 -23.11 27.65
CA ARG A 121 33.26 -21.86 27.50
C ARG A 121 32.26 -20.70 27.52
N CYS A 122 32.69 -19.48 27.78
CA CYS A 122 31.80 -18.31 27.78
C CYS A 122 31.40 -17.89 26.34
N GLY A 123 31.15 -18.86 25.44
CA GLY A 123 30.94 -18.66 24.01
C GLY A 123 32.18 -18.91 23.13
N GLY A 124 32.05 -18.59 21.85
CA GLY A 124 33.12 -18.71 20.84
C GLY A 124 32.57 -18.96 19.43
N THR A 125 33.45 -19.33 18.50
CA THR A 125 33.07 -19.62 17.10
C THR A 125 33.26 -21.10 16.80
N LEU A 126 32.20 -21.75 16.31
CA LEU A 126 32.22 -23.05 15.63
C LEU A 126 32.43 -22.80 14.14
N VAL A 127 33.55 -23.30 13.60
CA VAL A 127 33.83 -23.35 12.18
C VAL A 127 33.28 -24.64 11.61
N VAL A 128 32.50 -24.52 10.54
CA VAL A 128 31.94 -25.61 9.76
C VAL A 128 32.57 -25.53 8.36
N PRO A 129 33.69 -26.25 8.12
CA PRO A 129 34.35 -26.23 6.82
C PRO A 129 33.43 -26.73 5.73
N MET A 130 33.67 -26.29 4.49
CA MET A 130 32.95 -26.85 3.35
C MET A 130 33.23 -28.36 3.30
N PRO A 131 32.21 -29.23 3.32
CA PRO A 131 32.43 -30.65 3.03
C PRO A 131 32.97 -30.76 1.61
N VAL A 132 33.72 -31.82 1.29
CA VAL A 132 34.25 -32.00 -0.08
C VAL A 132 33.14 -31.78 -1.12
N PRO A 133 33.42 -31.19 -2.31
CA PRO A 133 32.38 -30.79 -3.24
C PRO A 133 31.34 -31.89 -3.47
N THR A 134 30.05 -31.55 -3.43
CA THR A 134 28.88 -32.45 -3.52
C THR A 134 28.47 -33.24 -2.28
N LYS A 135 29.14 -33.02 -1.14
CA LYS A 135 28.79 -33.65 0.14
C LYS A 135 28.14 -32.68 1.12
N PHE A 136 27.70 -33.22 2.25
CA PHE A 136 27.03 -32.50 3.34
C PHE A 136 27.34 -33.17 4.67
N TYR A 137 27.18 -32.44 5.76
CA TYR A 137 27.15 -33.02 7.11
C TYR A 137 25.76 -33.56 7.40
N LEU A 138 25.64 -34.87 7.63
CA LEU A 138 24.35 -35.50 7.90
C LEU A 138 24.08 -35.51 9.40
N ILE A 139 22.97 -34.92 9.84
CA ILE A 139 22.66 -34.74 11.26
C ILE A 139 21.46 -35.62 11.64
N GLY A 140 21.71 -36.60 12.51
CA GLY A 140 20.73 -37.57 13.00
C GLY A 140 19.98 -37.15 14.28
N GLN A 141 20.06 -35.88 14.69
CA GLN A 141 19.47 -35.37 15.94
C GLN A 141 19.28 -33.85 15.90
N THR A 142 18.42 -33.30 16.75
CA THR A 142 18.37 -31.84 16.99
C THR A 142 19.67 -31.37 17.67
N LEU A 143 20.25 -30.28 17.16
CA LEU A 143 21.43 -29.64 17.73
C LEU A 143 21.02 -28.49 18.65
N GLN A 144 21.39 -28.56 19.92
CA GLN A 144 21.11 -27.49 20.86
C GLN A 144 22.21 -26.43 20.81
N VAL A 145 21.83 -25.17 20.60
CA VAL A 145 22.77 -24.04 20.59
C VAL A 145 22.67 -23.29 21.91
N GLY A 146 23.73 -23.41 22.72
CA GLY A 146 23.79 -22.86 24.06
C GLY A 146 23.05 -23.71 25.10
N SER A 147 22.93 -23.18 26.31
CA SER A 147 22.23 -23.83 27.42
C SER A 147 21.08 -22.94 27.91
N PRO A 148 20.01 -23.54 28.47
CA PRO A 148 18.94 -22.76 29.08
C PRO A 148 19.51 -21.81 30.14
N TYR A 149 18.96 -20.59 30.21
CA TYR A 149 19.33 -19.60 31.23
C TYR A 149 20.81 -19.18 31.25
N ARG A 150 21.48 -19.20 30.08
CA ARG A 150 22.84 -18.69 29.90
C ARG A 150 22.85 -17.52 28.91
N PRO A 151 22.26 -16.36 29.25
CA PRO A 151 22.22 -15.21 28.35
C PRO A 151 23.60 -14.55 28.14
N ASP A 152 24.59 -14.92 28.96
CA ASP A 152 25.96 -14.40 28.98
C ASP A 152 26.85 -14.93 27.84
N ILE A 153 26.45 -16.02 27.17
CA ILE A 153 27.28 -16.66 26.13
C ILE A 153 26.89 -16.16 24.73
N THR A 154 27.87 -16.10 23.84
CA THR A 154 27.62 -15.90 22.41
C THR A 154 28.25 -17.04 21.62
N ILE A 155 27.45 -17.78 20.87
CA ILE A 155 27.93 -18.87 20.02
C ILE A 155 27.72 -18.46 18.57
N ARG A 156 28.83 -18.33 17.83
CA ARG A 156 28.82 -18.13 16.39
C ARG A 156 29.04 -19.46 15.68
N ILE A 157 28.17 -19.83 14.75
CA ILE A 157 28.33 -20.99 13.88
C ILE A 157 28.57 -20.45 12.48
N ARG A 158 29.78 -20.64 11.98
CA ARG A 158 30.26 -20.04 10.74
C ARG A 158 30.64 -21.11 9.75
N GLY A 159 29.96 -21.12 8.61
CA GLY A 159 30.29 -21.95 7.47
C GLY A 159 31.33 -21.34 6.54
N GLU A 160 31.77 -22.12 5.57
CA GLU A 160 32.56 -21.67 4.44
C GLU A 160 31.71 -21.68 3.16
N GLY A 161 31.51 -20.48 2.58
CA GLY A 161 30.83 -20.29 1.30
C GLY A 161 29.33 -19.99 1.41
N TYR A 162 28.88 -18.96 0.68
CA TYR A 162 27.47 -18.64 0.47
C TYR A 162 27.10 -18.98 -0.96
N ASN A 163 26.22 -19.97 -1.16
CA ASN A 163 25.71 -20.27 -2.50
C ASN A 163 24.19 -20.34 -2.55
N TYR A 164 23.64 -19.53 -3.45
CA TYR A 164 22.22 -19.47 -3.79
C TYR A 164 21.70 -20.76 -4.47
N ARG A 165 22.57 -21.51 -5.17
CA ARG A 165 22.19 -22.72 -5.90
C ARG A 165 23.04 -23.90 -5.43
N SER A 166 22.45 -25.09 -5.51
CA SER A 166 22.97 -26.40 -5.04
C SER A 166 24.23 -26.89 -5.76
N ASP A 167 25.14 -26.01 -6.19
CA ASP A 167 26.43 -26.38 -6.79
C ASP A 167 27.45 -26.86 -5.73
N ASN A 168 27.02 -26.99 -4.48
CA ASN A 168 27.74 -27.58 -3.36
C ASN A 168 29.02 -26.82 -2.96
N LEU A 169 29.06 -25.51 -3.21
CA LEU A 169 30.14 -24.62 -2.77
C LEU A 169 29.81 -23.92 -1.43
N SER A 170 29.22 -24.65 -0.48
CA SER A 170 28.83 -24.10 0.83
C SER A 170 28.87 -25.15 1.94
N ALA A 171 29.05 -24.71 3.18
CA ALA A 171 28.92 -25.53 4.38
C ALA A 171 27.50 -26.07 4.54
N THR A 172 27.24 -27.21 3.90
CA THR A 172 25.92 -27.83 3.80
C THR A 172 25.69 -28.78 4.95
N ILE A 173 24.65 -28.53 5.73
CA ILE A 173 24.19 -29.36 6.84
C ILE A 173 22.81 -29.89 6.48
N LYS A 174 22.61 -31.20 6.57
CA LYS A 174 21.37 -31.87 6.17
C LYS A 174 20.80 -32.72 7.31
N LEU A 175 19.49 -32.62 7.56
CA LEU A 175 18.82 -33.53 8.49
C LEU A 175 18.70 -34.94 7.91
N ALA A 176 18.99 -35.94 8.72
CA ALA A 176 18.69 -37.33 8.40
C ALA A 176 17.18 -37.61 8.40
N ASP A 177 16.79 -38.73 7.81
CA ASP A 177 15.39 -39.16 7.79
C ASP A 177 14.90 -39.46 9.22
N GLY A 178 13.66 -39.07 9.52
CA GLY A 178 12.99 -39.36 10.80
C GLY A 178 13.45 -38.54 12.01
N VAL A 179 14.29 -37.51 11.84
CA VAL A 179 14.80 -36.69 12.96
C VAL A 179 13.72 -35.79 13.57
N ASN A 180 12.62 -35.51 12.86
CA ASN A 180 11.37 -34.92 13.37
C ASN A 180 11.58 -33.91 14.51
N GLY A 181 12.05 -32.73 14.15
CA GLY A 181 12.33 -31.63 15.07
C GLY A 181 13.08 -30.51 14.35
N PRO A 182 13.45 -29.44 15.07
CA PRO A 182 14.35 -28.43 14.53
C PRO A 182 15.75 -28.99 14.29
N MET A 183 16.43 -28.54 13.23
CA MET A 183 17.86 -28.82 13.05
C MET A 183 18.69 -28.15 14.14
N PHE A 184 18.45 -26.86 14.38
CA PHE A 184 19.01 -26.13 15.52
C PHE A 184 17.91 -25.64 16.45
N ARG A 185 18.05 -25.94 17.74
CA ARG A 185 17.16 -25.48 18.80
C ARG A 185 17.90 -24.55 19.75
N LEU A 186 17.42 -23.33 19.89
CA LEU A 186 17.84 -22.40 20.93
C LEU A 186 16.86 -22.52 22.10
N PRO A 187 17.31 -23.02 23.27
CA PRO A 187 16.44 -23.13 24.43
C PRO A 187 16.05 -21.75 24.98
N ILE A 188 15.09 -21.74 25.90
CA ILE A 188 14.66 -20.55 26.63
C ILE A 188 15.86 -19.82 27.25
N ARG A 189 15.97 -18.51 26.98
CA ARG A 189 17.04 -17.64 27.49
C ARG A 189 18.45 -18.18 27.25
N ALA A 190 18.64 -18.90 26.14
CA ALA A 190 19.95 -19.11 25.56
C ALA A 190 20.57 -17.75 25.21
N GLY A 191 21.88 -17.62 25.38
CA GLY A 191 22.63 -16.47 24.88
C GLY A 191 22.57 -16.34 23.36
N MET A 192 23.21 -15.30 22.83
CA MET A 192 23.10 -14.95 21.42
C MET A 192 23.69 -16.07 20.54
N ALA A 193 22.88 -16.60 19.62
CA ALA A 193 23.36 -17.46 18.55
C ALA A 193 23.50 -16.65 17.26
N ILE A 194 24.63 -16.80 16.58
CA ILE A 194 24.93 -16.15 15.30
C ILE A 194 25.20 -17.23 14.27
N PHE A 195 24.43 -17.28 13.20
CA PHE A 195 24.58 -18.21 12.09
C PHE A 195 25.08 -17.44 10.87
N GLU A 196 26.20 -17.86 10.30
CA GLU A 196 26.85 -17.16 9.18
C GLU A 196 27.28 -18.15 8.09
N ASP A 197 26.95 -17.85 6.83
CA ASP A 197 27.48 -18.58 5.66
C ASP A 197 27.16 -20.10 5.67
N LEU A 198 25.92 -20.46 6.05
CA LEU A 198 25.47 -21.85 6.15
C LEU A 198 24.38 -22.20 5.13
N TYR A 199 24.37 -23.46 4.70
CA TYR A 199 23.28 -24.04 3.91
C TYR A 199 22.62 -25.18 4.68
N LEU A 200 21.36 -25.02 5.08
CA LEU A 200 20.62 -25.95 5.91
C LEU A 200 19.52 -26.64 5.09
N ASP A 201 19.71 -27.92 4.75
CA ASP A 201 18.69 -28.78 4.12
C ASP A 201 17.94 -29.56 5.21
N CYS A 202 16.72 -29.16 5.51
CA CYS A 202 15.93 -29.80 6.56
C CYS A 202 15.24 -31.10 6.09
N ASN A 203 15.48 -31.51 4.83
CA ASN A 203 15.08 -32.82 4.30
C ASN A 203 13.60 -33.18 4.53
N LYS A 204 12.66 -32.26 4.22
CA LYS A 204 11.20 -32.46 4.44
C LYS A 204 10.65 -33.79 3.92
N ALA A 205 11.22 -34.33 2.85
CA ALA A 205 10.79 -35.61 2.28
C ALA A 205 11.04 -36.80 3.23
N GLY A 206 12.09 -36.71 4.04
CA GLY A 206 12.45 -37.69 5.07
C GLY A 206 11.83 -37.44 6.44
N GLN A 207 11.12 -36.33 6.65
CA GLN A 207 10.46 -36.01 7.92
C GLN A 207 8.99 -36.42 7.90
N THR A 208 8.48 -36.98 9.00
CA THR A 208 7.08 -37.40 9.15
C THR A 208 6.27 -36.50 10.08
N ASP A 209 6.94 -35.74 10.95
CA ASP A 209 6.35 -34.83 11.93
C ASP A 209 7.12 -33.50 11.96
N THR A 210 6.69 -32.58 12.82
CA THR A 210 7.12 -31.18 12.91
C THR A 210 8.62 -31.02 12.75
N SER A 211 9.06 -30.25 11.74
CA SER A 211 10.48 -29.96 11.54
C SER A 211 10.74 -28.53 11.11
N TYR A 212 11.70 -27.91 11.79
CA TYR A 212 12.17 -26.56 11.52
C TYR A 212 13.64 -26.56 11.10
N GLY A 213 14.09 -25.50 10.42
CA GLY A 213 15.53 -25.25 10.30
C GLY A 213 16.11 -24.78 11.63
N ILE A 214 15.65 -23.62 12.09
CA ILE A 214 16.05 -23.04 13.36
C ILE A 214 14.80 -22.73 14.18
N GLU A 215 14.77 -23.19 15.42
CA GLU A 215 13.71 -22.92 16.38
C GLU A 215 14.27 -22.19 17.60
N LEU A 216 13.70 -21.03 17.90
CA LEU A 216 13.87 -20.35 19.17
C LEU A 216 12.62 -20.67 19.99
N VAL A 217 12.81 -21.43 21.06
CA VAL A 217 11.71 -21.90 21.90
C VAL A 217 10.98 -20.71 22.53
N ASP A 218 9.66 -20.81 22.62
CA ASP A 218 8.81 -19.82 23.29
C ASP A 218 9.28 -19.56 24.74
N ASP A 219 9.36 -18.28 25.12
CA ASP A 219 9.55 -17.80 26.47
C ASP A 219 8.28 -17.03 26.91
N THR A 220 7.40 -17.73 27.63
CA THR A 220 6.13 -17.16 28.13
C THR A 220 6.28 -16.54 29.52
N THR A 221 7.51 -16.41 30.04
CA THR A 221 7.75 -15.89 31.41
C THR A 221 7.68 -14.37 31.50
N GLY A 222 7.55 -13.67 30.36
CA GLY A 222 7.57 -12.21 30.29
C GLY A 222 8.96 -11.59 30.44
N VAL A 223 10.01 -12.42 30.46
CA VAL A 223 11.40 -11.98 30.52
C VAL A 223 11.94 -11.80 29.10
N TYR A 224 12.72 -10.73 28.92
CA TYR A 224 13.44 -10.50 27.67
C TYR A 224 14.50 -11.59 27.45
N ALA A 225 14.34 -12.37 26.37
CA ALA A 225 15.35 -13.30 25.88
C ALA A 225 15.87 -12.84 24.51
N VAL A 226 17.19 -12.82 24.33
CA VAL A 226 17.79 -12.45 23.04
C VAL A 226 17.38 -13.43 21.93
N GLY A 227 17.22 -12.91 20.72
CA GLY A 227 16.91 -13.64 19.52
C GLY A 227 18.14 -14.37 18.99
N CYS A 228 18.28 -14.36 17.67
CA CYS A 228 19.46 -14.85 17.00
C CYS A 228 19.77 -13.97 15.80
N HIS A 229 21.01 -14.06 15.32
CA HIS A 229 21.40 -13.42 14.09
C HIS A 229 21.64 -14.46 12.99
N LEU A 230 21.07 -14.25 11.82
CA LEU A 230 21.31 -15.05 10.62
C LEU A 230 21.86 -14.14 9.53
N TYR A 231 23.03 -14.45 9.00
CA TYR A 231 23.67 -13.69 7.92
C TYR A 231 24.07 -14.64 6.79
N ARG A 232 23.57 -14.38 5.58
CA ARG A 232 23.94 -15.18 4.39
C ARG A 232 23.73 -16.69 4.61
N CYS A 233 22.58 -17.03 5.17
CA CYS A 233 22.18 -18.42 5.41
C CYS A 233 21.03 -18.82 4.49
N ASN A 234 21.11 -20.05 3.97
CA ASN A 234 20.03 -20.67 3.23
C ASN A 234 19.40 -21.76 4.08
N ILE A 235 18.08 -21.73 4.22
CA ILE A 235 17.33 -22.75 4.95
C ILE A 235 16.24 -23.26 4.04
N ILE A 236 16.31 -24.52 3.67
CA ILE A 236 15.37 -25.10 2.71
C ILE A 236 14.77 -26.40 3.21
N ASN A 237 13.67 -26.79 2.55
CA ASN A 237 13.05 -28.11 2.74
C ASN A 237 12.68 -28.37 4.20
N SER A 238 12.32 -27.35 4.96
CA SER A 238 11.75 -27.54 6.29
C SER A 238 10.35 -28.09 6.15
N ARG A 239 9.92 -28.96 7.07
CA ARG A 239 8.56 -29.49 6.96
C ARG A 239 7.54 -28.43 7.36
N ASP A 240 7.79 -27.68 8.44
CA ASP A 240 6.80 -26.79 9.06
C ASP A 240 7.18 -25.31 9.03
N GLY A 241 8.49 -25.00 9.14
CA GLY A 241 9.00 -23.64 8.96
C GLY A 241 10.52 -23.55 8.94
N HIS A 242 11.08 -22.56 8.27
CA HIS A 242 12.53 -22.40 8.18
C HIS A 242 13.11 -21.79 9.45
N LEU A 243 12.47 -20.73 9.91
CA LEU A 243 12.80 -20.01 11.13
C LEU A 243 11.53 -19.87 11.96
N TYR A 244 11.54 -20.46 13.15
CA TYR A 244 10.52 -20.28 14.17
C TYR A 244 11.09 -19.36 15.26
N VAL A 245 10.55 -18.15 15.34
CA VAL A 245 10.82 -17.20 16.42
C VAL A 245 9.70 -17.31 17.43
N GLY A 246 9.99 -17.95 18.55
CA GLY A 246 9.04 -18.09 19.64
C GLY A 246 8.68 -16.78 20.34
N THR A 247 7.58 -16.80 21.09
CA THR A 247 7.14 -15.68 21.94
C THR A 247 8.25 -15.32 22.95
N GLY A 248 8.41 -14.04 23.29
CA GLY A 248 9.43 -13.63 24.27
C GLY A 248 10.87 -13.72 23.76
N ARG A 249 11.09 -13.98 22.46
CA ARG A 249 12.40 -13.89 21.78
C ARG A 249 12.55 -12.55 21.07
N HIS A 250 13.47 -11.70 21.50
CA HIS A 250 13.54 -10.30 21.09
C HIS A 250 14.86 -9.94 20.39
N ALA A 251 14.89 -8.84 19.65
CA ALA A 251 16.13 -8.28 19.08
C ALA A 251 16.92 -9.25 18.19
N GLY A 252 16.22 -10.02 17.36
CA GLY A 252 16.87 -10.84 16.34
C GLY A 252 17.11 -10.07 15.03
N HIS A 253 18.06 -10.55 14.23
CA HIS A 253 18.42 -9.96 12.94
C HIS A 253 18.56 -11.07 11.90
N VAL A 254 17.89 -10.94 10.75
CA VAL A 254 18.06 -11.85 9.61
C VAL A 254 18.41 -11.03 8.38
N GLU A 255 19.55 -11.31 7.76
CA GLU A 255 20.07 -10.51 6.66
C GLU A 255 20.68 -11.37 5.54
N ASP A 256 20.34 -11.04 4.28
CA ASP A 256 20.83 -11.73 3.08
C ASP A 256 20.55 -13.24 3.07
N CYS A 257 19.40 -13.65 3.61
CA CYS A 257 19.03 -15.06 3.75
C CYS A 257 18.01 -15.52 2.71
N TRP A 258 18.02 -16.83 2.44
CA TRP A 258 17.08 -17.49 1.54
C TRP A 258 16.34 -18.63 2.25
N LEU A 259 15.02 -18.54 2.39
CA LEU A 259 14.21 -19.46 3.21
C LEU A 259 13.03 -20.03 2.41
N GLN A 260 13.15 -21.27 1.93
CA GLN A 260 12.21 -21.80 0.93
C GLN A 260 11.82 -23.27 1.03
N TYR A 261 10.68 -23.57 0.42
CA TYR A 261 10.19 -24.93 0.17
C TYR A 261 9.64 -25.62 1.42
N THR A 262 8.84 -24.95 2.25
CA THR A 262 8.12 -25.68 3.33
C THR A 262 7.11 -26.70 2.80
N GLY A 263 6.59 -27.57 3.67
CA GLY A 263 5.49 -28.49 3.38
C GLY A 263 5.89 -29.96 3.33
N THR A 264 5.03 -30.77 2.74
CA THR A 264 5.32 -32.17 2.38
C THR A 264 5.75 -32.30 0.92
N GLY A 265 6.34 -33.44 0.59
CA GLY A 265 6.71 -33.80 -0.78
C GLY A 265 8.22 -33.73 -1.02
N PRO A 266 8.65 -33.91 -2.28
CA PRO A 266 10.07 -33.97 -2.60
C PRO A 266 10.80 -32.67 -2.24
N ASN A 267 12.06 -32.81 -1.86
CA ASN A 267 12.96 -31.69 -1.58
C ASN A 267 13.10 -30.79 -2.83
N GLY A 268 13.10 -29.47 -2.64
CA GLY A 268 13.20 -28.46 -3.70
C GLY A 268 11.92 -28.27 -4.53
N VAL A 269 10.84 -28.98 -4.20
CA VAL A 269 9.56 -28.87 -4.91
C VAL A 269 8.59 -28.02 -4.11
N SER A 270 7.95 -27.06 -4.78
CA SER A 270 6.85 -26.28 -4.19
C SER A 270 5.69 -27.23 -3.87
N PRO A 271 5.12 -27.20 -2.65
CA PRO A 271 3.94 -27.97 -2.29
C PRO A 271 2.78 -27.62 -3.24
N THR A 272 1.79 -28.50 -3.39
CA THR A 272 0.60 -28.30 -4.27
C THR A 272 -0.66 -27.89 -3.52
N THR A 273 -0.72 -28.14 -2.21
CA THR A 273 -1.87 -27.83 -1.35
C THR A 273 -1.45 -26.88 -0.23
N ASP A 274 -2.41 -26.15 0.34
CA ASP A 274 -2.22 -25.50 1.64
C ASP A 274 -2.04 -26.57 2.72
N GLN A 275 -1.10 -26.36 3.62
CA GLN A 275 -0.81 -27.24 4.75
C GLN A 275 -0.61 -26.46 6.06
N GLY A 276 -0.84 -25.14 6.07
CA GLY A 276 -0.62 -24.30 7.26
C GLY A 276 0.84 -24.24 7.72
N ARG A 277 1.80 -24.47 6.81
CA ARG A 277 3.24 -24.55 7.12
C ARG A 277 3.98 -23.36 6.52
N HIS A 278 4.28 -22.39 7.35
CA HIS A 278 4.74 -21.07 6.93
C HIS A 278 6.26 -21.02 6.77
N GLY A 279 6.77 -20.18 5.87
CA GLY A 279 8.23 -20.04 5.67
C GLY A 279 8.93 -19.51 6.92
N ILE A 280 8.55 -18.31 7.34
CA ILE A 280 9.07 -17.62 8.52
C ILE A 280 7.92 -17.40 9.50
N ILE A 281 8.08 -17.88 10.74
CA ILE A 281 7.07 -17.76 11.80
C ILE A 281 7.61 -16.82 12.86
N LEU A 282 6.90 -15.71 13.12
CA LEU A 282 7.34 -14.61 13.96
C LEU A 282 6.38 -14.34 15.09
N LYS A 283 6.83 -14.61 16.33
CA LYS A 283 6.08 -14.32 17.56
C LYS A 283 6.82 -13.42 18.56
N GLY A 284 8.02 -12.98 18.20
CA GLY A 284 8.89 -12.15 19.02
C GLY A 284 8.81 -10.65 18.71
N PHE A 285 9.44 -9.82 19.56
CA PHE A 285 9.46 -8.36 19.41
C PHE A 285 10.83 -7.83 18.97
N ASP A 286 10.88 -6.65 18.36
CA ASP A 286 12.09 -5.91 17.99
C ASP A 286 13.01 -6.62 16.96
N TRP A 287 12.42 -7.43 16.07
CA TRP A 287 13.19 -8.12 15.03
C TRP A 287 13.37 -7.26 13.78
N ASN A 288 14.52 -7.44 13.13
CA ASN A 288 14.85 -6.80 11.87
C ASN A 288 15.19 -7.83 10.80
N PHE A 289 14.48 -7.76 9.67
CA PHE A 289 14.74 -8.56 8.48
C PHE A 289 15.20 -7.65 7.35
N ASN A 290 16.28 -8.01 6.67
CA ASN A 290 16.86 -7.21 5.60
C ASN A 290 17.28 -8.09 4.42
N ARG A 291 16.77 -7.81 3.21
CA ARG A 291 17.14 -8.56 1.98
C ARG A 291 16.94 -10.07 2.10
N VAL A 292 15.77 -10.46 2.61
CA VAL A 292 15.42 -11.87 2.83
C VAL A 292 14.51 -12.34 1.70
N GLN A 293 14.79 -13.53 1.16
CA GLN A 293 13.88 -14.19 0.23
C GLN A 293 13.12 -15.29 0.95
N THR A 294 11.81 -15.33 0.77
CA THR A 294 11.01 -16.46 1.22
C THR A 294 9.95 -16.84 0.19
N GLY A 295 9.78 -18.13 -0.07
CA GLY A 295 8.84 -18.53 -1.09
C GLY A 295 8.71 -20.02 -1.33
N MET A 296 7.72 -20.37 -2.16
CA MET A 296 7.35 -21.75 -2.46
C MET A 296 6.99 -22.55 -1.20
N ASN A 297 6.34 -21.88 -0.25
CA ASN A 297 5.94 -22.45 1.04
C ASN A 297 4.50 -22.99 0.98
N ALA A 298 4.19 -23.99 1.81
CA ALA A 298 2.87 -24.61 1.86
C ALA A 298 1.82 -23.76 2.60
N GLY A 299 2.25 -22.73 3.33
CA GLY A 299 1.40 -21.74 3.98
C GLY A 299 1.74 -20.35 3.48
N ASP A 300 1.91 -19.42 4.41
CA ASP A 300 2.35 -18.04 4.14
C ASP A 300 3.87 -17.96 4.03
N GLY A 301 4.39 -16.96 3.30
CA GLY A 301 5.83 -16.70 3.28
C GLY A 301 6.33 -16.19 4.63
N VAL A 302 5.66 -15.15 5.16
CA VAL A 302 5.89 -14.62 6.51
C VAL A 302 4.58 -14.64 7.29
N TYR A 303 4.59 -15.29 8.45
CA TYR A 303 3.46 -15.38 9.37
C TYR A 303 3.81 -14.68 10.68
N CYS A 304 3.15 -13.56 10.95
CA CYS A 304 3.33 -12.77 12.16
C CYS A 304 2.15 -12.99 13.11
N ASP A 305 2.44 -13.39 14.36
CA ASP A 305 1.49 -13.60 15.44
C ASP A 305 2.12 -13.18 16.78
N GLY A 306 1.77 -12.01 17.31
CA GLY A 306 2.47 -11.41 18.45
C GLY A 306 3.75 -10.67 18.08
N PHE A 307 3.97 -10.41 16.79
CA PHE A 307 5.20 -9.80 16.27
C PHE A 307 5.25 -8.28 16.42
N THR A 308 6.44 -7.74 16.65
CA THR A 308 6.78 -6.32 16.41
C THR A 308 8.13 -6.24 15.72
N GLY A 309 8.25 -5.46 14.65
CA GLY A 309 9.53 -5.34 13.96
C GLY A 309 9.44 -4.80 12.53
N VAL A 310 10.58 -4.89 11.84
CA VAL A 310 10.79 -4.35 10.50
C VAL A 310 11.10 -5.48 9.52
N LEU A 311 10.38 -5.48 8.41
CA LEU A 311 10.56 -6.35 7.26
C LEU A 311 11.01 -5.48 6.08
N ASN A 312 12.33 -5.35 5.88
CA ASN A 312 12.90 -4.56 4.79
C ASN A 312 13.39 -5.46 3.65
N GLN A 313 12.88 -5.23 2.45
CA GLN A 313 13.22 -6.02 1.25
C GLN A 313 13.04 -7.53 1.49
N VAL A 314 12.00 -7.90 2.23
CA VAL A 314 11.59 -9.30 2.44
C VAL A 314 10.69 -9.71 1.28
N ASN A 315 11.27 -10.33 0.26
CA ASN A 315 10.53 -10.73 -0.92
C ASN A 315 9.84 -12.07 -0.66
N SER A 316 8.52 -12.07 -0.79
CA SER A 316 7.66 -13.21 -0.52
C SER A 316 6.93 -13.66 -1.77
N TYR A 317 7.19 -14.90 -2.22
CA TYR A 317 6.69 -15.35 -3.52
C TYR A 317 6.26 -16.81 -3.64
N TYR A 318 5.33 -17.07 -4.55
CA TYR A 318 4.84 -18.43 -4.89
C TYR A 318 4.36 -19.24 -3.66
N ASN A 319 3.93 -18.56 -2.59
CA ASN A 319 3.40 -19.23 -1.41
C ASN A 319 1.99 -19.75 -1.67
N ARG A 320 1.63 -20.87 -1.05
CA ARG A 320 0.30 -21.50 -1.20
C ARG A 320 -0.82 -20.72 -0.56
N ARG A 321 -0.49 -19.80 0.34
CA ARG A 321 -1.43 -18.82 0.90
C ARG A 321 -0.97 -17.42 0.53
N ARG A 322 -0.50 -16.64 1.52
CA ARG A 322 -0.25 -15.22 1.41
C ARG A 322 1.24 -14.92 1.41
N GLY A 323 1.60 -13.74 0.91
CA GLY A 323 2.98 -13.26 0.99
C GLY A 323 3.36 -12.88 2.43
N LEU A 324 2.51 -12.07 3.07
CA LEU A 324 2.67 -11.60 4.44
C LEU A 324 1.33 -11.63 5.18
N HIS A 325 1.32 -12.29 6.34
CA HIS A 325 0.20 -12.30 7.27
C HIS A 325 0.59 -11.55 8.55
N ILE A 326 -0.21 -10.55 8.92
CA ILE A 326 -0.13 -9.82 10.18
C ILE A 326 -1.41 -10.09 10.98
N ALA A 327 -1.31 -10.91 12.02
CA ALA A 327 -2.44 -11.22 12.90
C ALA A 327 -2.76 -10.07 13.88
N GLU A 328 -3.95 -10.12 14.47
CA GLU A 328 -4.47 -9.11 15.41
C GLU A 328 -3.63 -8.94 16.68
N THR A 329 -2.84 -9.95 17.02
CA THR A 329 -1.94 -10.00 18.17
C THR A 329 -0.65 -9.19 17.94
N CYS A 330 -0.35 -8.77 16.71
CA CYS A 330 0.89 -8.08 16.38
C CYS A 330 0.89 -6.61 16.84
N GLY A 331 2.05 -6.13 17.35
CA GLY A 331 2.33 -4.72 17.66
C GLY A 331 2.74 -3.92 16.42
N THR A 332 3.68 -2.98 16.46
CA THR A 332 4.06 -2.23 15.25
C THR A 332 4.75 -3.13 14.22
N VAL A 333 4.24 -3.15 12.98
CA VAL A 333 4.84 -3.90 11.87
C VAL A 333 5.09 -2.97 10.70
N VAL A 334 6.35 -2.90 10.28
CA VAL A 334 6.80 -2.05 9.19
C VAL A 334 7.33 -2.93 8.07
N ALA A 335 6.66 -2.96 6.92
CA ALA A 335 7.14 -3.62 5.72
C ALA A 335 7.59 -2.58 4.70
N THR A 336 8.85 -2.64 4.28
CA THR A 336 9.44 -1.67 3.34
C THR A 336 10.09 -2.35 2.15
N ASP A 337 9.80 -1.85 0.94
CA ASP A 337 10.46 -2.24 -0.31
C ASP A 337 10.40 -3.75 -0.66
N CYS A 338 9.44 -4.46 -0.07
CA CYS A 338 9.21 -5.89 -0.28
C CYS A 338 8.56 -6.18 -1.64
N GLY A 339 8.99 -7.25 -2.31
CA GLY A 339 8.26 -7.86 -3.42
C GLY A 339 7.25 -8.89 -2.91
N ILE A 340 5.97 -8.73 -3.27
CA ILE A 340 4.88 -9.63 -2.89
C ILE A 340 4.27 -10.18 -4.17
N ASP A 341 4.73 -11.36 -4.59
CA ASP A 341 4.54 -11.84 -5.95
C ASP A 341 4.04 -13.28 -6.07
N ASN A 342 3.13 -13.54 -7.01
CA ASN A 342 2.72 -14.91 -7.39
C ASN A 342 2.13 -15.75 -6.24
N ASN A 343 1.65 -15.13 -5.16
CA ASN A 343 1.02 -15.84 -4.05
C ASN A 343 -0.37 -16.35 -4.45
N GLN A 344 -0.78 -17.50 -3.93
CA GLN A 344 -2.04 -18.14 -4.31
C GLN A 344 -3.27 -17.40 -3.78
N GLU A 345 -3.18 -16.84 -2.57
CA GLU A 345 -4.23 -16.03 -1.94
C GLU A 345 -3.87 -14.53 -1.98
N HIS A 346 -4.18 -13.79 -0.91
CA HIS A 346 -3.84 -12.38 -0.77
C HIS A 346 -2.34 -12.13 -0.82
N GLY A 347 -1.93 -10.95 -1.29
CA GLY A 347 -0.53 -10.54 -1.15
C GLY A 347 -0.17 -10.28 0.31
N VAL A 348 -0.83 -9.30 0.91
CA VAL A 348 -0.73 -8.93 2.32
C VAL A 348 -2.10 -9.07 2.97
N TYR A 349 -2.15 -9.69 4.14
CA TYR A 349 -3.36 -9.91 4.92
C TYR A 349 -3.17 -9.39 6.34
N ILE A 350 -4.01 -8.44 6.74
CA ILE A 350 -3.93 -7.78 8.03
C ILE A 350 -5.29 -7.88 8.71
N VAL A 351 -5.30 -8.38 9.94
CA VAL A 351 -6.48 -8.45 10.79
C VAL A 351 -6.20 -7.65 12.04
N GLY A 352 -7.08 -6.71 12.37
CA GLY A 352 -7.08 -5.99 13.64
C GLY A 352 -8.08 -6.61 14.62
N ALA A 353 -7.79 -6.51 15.92
CA ALA A 353 -8.73 -6.90 16.96
C ALA A 353 -9.82 -5.83 17.11
N SER A 354 -11.07 -6.26 17.23
CA SER A 354 -12.20 -5.38 17.53
C SER A 354 -12.00 -4.71 18.91
N GLY A 355 -11.50 -3.47 18.93
CA GLY A 355 -11.50 -2.65 20.15
C GLY A 355 -10.16 -2.40 20.85
N THR A 356 -9.03 -2.90 20.36
CA THR A 356 -7.70 -2.58 20.93
C THR A 356 -6.91 -1.57 20.08
N SER A 357 -5.87 -0.99 20.69
CA SER A 357 -5.10 0.17 20.27
C SER A 357 -4.41 0.04 18.91
N ASN A 358 -4.30 1.17 18.19
CA ASN A 358 -3.59 1.36 16.92
C ASN A 358 -2.19 0.70 16.93
N ALA A 359 -2.07 -0.51 16.40
CA ALA A 359 -0.78 -1.11 16.12
C ALA A 359 -0.30 -0.54 14.78
N GLY A 360 0.37 0.63 14.82
CA GLY A 360 0.76 1.35 13.59
C GLY A 360 1.35 0.43 12.54
N ARG A 361 0.62 0.21 11.43
CA ARG A 361 1.05 -0.64 10.31
C ARG A 361 1.57 0.27 9.21
N LEU A 362 2.80 0.04 8.77
CA LEU A 362 3.36 0.79 7.65
C LEU A 362 3.74 -0.16 6.52
N LEU A 363 3.08 -0.02 5.38
CA LEU A 363 3.43 -0.68 4.13
C LEU A 363 4.02 0.36 3.19
N LYS A 364 5.33 0.35 2.97
CA LYS A 364 6.02 1.36 2.17
C LYS A 364 6.78 0.76 1.00
N GLY A 365 6.55 1.27 -0.21
CA GLY A 365 7.33 0.86 -1.39
C GLY A 365 7.13 -0.60 -1.82
N LEU A 366 6.08 -1.27 -1.32
CA LEU A 366 5.80 -2.67 -1.67
C LEU A 366 5.46 -2.79 -3.16
N ARG A 367 5.94 -3.87 -3.78
CA ARG A 367 5.65 -4.21 -5.19
C ARG A 367 4.79 -5.45 -5.24
N PHE A 368 3.55 -5.30 -5.68
CA PHE A 368 2.59 -6.39 -5.83
C PHE A 368 2.49 -6.82 -7.29
N SER A 369 2.55 -8.13 -7.53
CA SER A 369 2.31 -8.71 -8.85
C SER A 369 1.71 -10.11 -8.76
N ASN A 370 0.79 -10.43 -9.68
CA ASN A 370 0.26 -11.79 -9.87
C ASN A 370 -0.26 -12.51 -8.61
N ASN A 371 -0.71 -11.82 -7.56
CA ASN A 371 -1.33 -12.46 -6.41
C ASN A 371 -2.75 -12.96 -6.78
N SER A 372 -3.41 -13.72 -5.90
CA SER A 372 -4.67 -14.41 -6.18
C SER A 372 -4.57 -15.52 -7.24
N LYS A 373 -3.48 -16.31 -7.23
CA LYS A 373 -3.26 -17.35 -8.25
C LYS A 373 -4.20 -18.55 -8.20
N VAL A 374 -4.77 -18.89 -7.04
CA VAL A 374 -5.66 -20.07 -6.94
C VAL A 374 -7.00 -19.83 -7.65
N GLY A 375 -7.37 -18.56 -7.82
CA GLY A 375 -8.49 -18.14 -8.66
C GLY A 375 -8.48 -16.63 -8.87
N SER A 376 -8.54 -16.23 -10.14
CA SER A 376 -8.57 -14.82 -10.52
C SER A 376 -9.80 -14.12 -9.93
N GLY A 377 -9.63 -12.94 -9.35
CA GLY A 377 -10.70 -12.14 -8.78
C GLY A 377 -11.25 -12.63 -7.44
N ILE A 378 -10.59 -13.59 -6.77
CA ILE A 378 -11.04 -14.12 -5.47
C ILE A 378 -10.37 -13.39 -4.31
N TYR A 379 -9.06 -13.15 -4.40
CA TYR A 379 -8.26 -12.55 -3.33
C TYR A 379 -7.67 -11.22 -3.73
N SER A 380 -7.51 -10.32 -2.78
CA SER A 380 -6.97 -8.96 -2.97
C SER A 380 -5.46 -8.89 -2.76
N ASP A 381 -4.78 -7.92 -3.39
CA ASP A 381 -3.34 -7.68 -3.14
C ASP A 381 -3.09 -7.32 -1.67
N ILE A 382 -3.94 -6.45 -1.11
CA ILE A 382 -3.96 -6.12 0.31
C ILE A 382 -5.38 -6.37 0.82
N TYR A 383 -5.51 -7.15 1.89
CA TYR A 383 -6.76 -7.33 2.63
C TYR A 383 -6.58 -6.85 4.06
N LEU A 384 -7.51 -6.02 4.53
CA LEU A 384 -7.51 -5.39 5.85
C LEU A 384 -8.87 -5.65 6.50
N SER A 385 -8.93 -6.23 7.70
CA SER A 385 -10.19 -6.35 8.45
C SER A 385 -10.07 -5.75 9.85
N ASP A 386 -10.95 -4.80 10.19
CA ASP A 386 -11.05 -4.16 11.52
C ASP A 386 -9.74 -3.56 12.09
N GLU A 387 -8.78 -3.24 11.21
CA GLU A 387 -7.47 -2.69 11.59
C GLU A 387 -7.41 -1.16 11.47
N LYS A 388 -6.87 -0.50 12.49
CA LYS A 388 -6.79 0.96 12.58
C LYS A 388 -5.37 1.44 12.30
N ALA A 389 -5.24 2.61 11.67
CA ALA A 389 -3.98 3.29 11.43
C ALA A 389 -2.98 2.51 10.54
N VAL A 390 -3.48 1.99 9.42
CA VAL A 390 -2.64 1.42 8.35
C VAL A 390 -2.22 2.54 7.40
N SER A 391 -0.92 2.77 7.24
CA SER A 391 -0.38 3.68 6.22
C SER A 391 0.23 2.88 5.08
N ILE A 392 -0.24 3.13 3.87
CA ILE A 392 0.22 2.47 2.64
C ILE A 392 0.80 3.56 1.75
N THR A 393 2.11 3.54 1.54
CA THR A 393 2.82 4.63 0.87
C THR A 393 3.80 4.16 -0.20
N GLY A 394 3.77 4.77 -1.38
CA GLY A 394 4.72 4.46 -2.45
C GLY A 394 4.59 3.05 -3.04
N CYS A 395 3.54 2.30 -2.69
CA CYS A 395 3.36 0.93 -3.16
C CYS A 395 2.96 0.90 -4.64
N THR A 396 3.44 -0.10 -5.37
CA THR A 396 3.09 -0.32 -6.77
C THR A 396 2.31 -1.63 -6.93
N PHE A 397 1.17 -1.55 -7.60
CA PHE A 397 0.30 -2.69 -7.90
C PHE A 397 0.34 -2.98 -9.39
N ARG A 398 0.75 -4.18 -9.79
CA ARG A 398 0.80 -4.60 -11.20
C ARG A 398 -0.04 -5.85 -11.41
N GLY A 399 -0.99 -5.79 -12.34
CA GLY A 399 -1.75 -6.96 -12.76
C GLY A 399 -0.85 -7.98 -13.47
N GLY A 400 -1.25 -9.24 -13.43
CA GLY A 400 -0.66 -10.31 -14.22
C GLY A 400 -1.35 -10.49 -15.56
N PRO A 401 -0.71 -11.09 -16.57
CA PRO A 401 -1.37 -11.45 -17.83
C PRO A 401 -2.42 -12.57 -17.66
N THR A 402 -2.33 -13.38 -16.60
CA THR A 402 -3.14 -14.60 -16.42
C THR A 402 -3.99 -14.62 -15.15
N THR A 403 -3.68 -13.79 -14.15
CA THR A 403 -4.43 -13.72 -12.88
C THR A 403 -4.53 -12.27 -12.41
N THR A 404 -5.73 -11.89 -11.97
CA THR A 404 -6.04 -10.57 -11.41
C THR A 404 -6.44 -10.70 -9.94
N PRO A 405 -6.02 -9.76 -9.08
CA PRO A 405 -6.56 -9.66 -7.73
C PRO A 405 -8.03 -9.21 -7.79
N LYS A 406 -8.82 -9.58 -6.77
CA LYS A 406 -10.20 -9.09 -6.54
C LYS A 406 -10.22 -7.57 -6.40
N HIS A 407 -9.38 -7.05 -5.50
CA HIS A 407 -9.08 -5.63 -5.31
C HIS A 407 -7.58 -5.45 -5.09
N ASN A 408 -7.03 -4.29 -5.44
CA ASN A 408 -5.67 -3.95 -4.98
C ASN A 408 -5.65 -3.73 -3.46
N ILE A 409 -6.72 -3.13 -2.93
CA ILE A 409 -6.88 -2.90 -1.49
C ILE A 409 -8.34 -3.18 -1.13
N GLU A 410 -8.55 -4.14 -0.24
CA GLU A 410 -9.86 -4.51 0.30
C GLU A 410 -9.88 -4.22 1.80
N THR A 411 -10.87 -3.44 2.23
CA THR A 411 -11.17 -3.24 3.64
C THR A 411 -12.46 -3.96 3.99
N ALA A 412 -12.44 -4.76 5.05
CA ALA A 412 -13.59 -5.40 5.67
C ALA A 412 -13.76 -4.88 7.11
N GLY A 413 -15.00 -4.90 7.61
CA GLY A 413 -15.32 -4.37 8.94
C GLY A 413 -15.66 -2.88 8.94
N THR A 414 -16.07 -2.34 10.10
CA THR A 414 -16.64 -0.97 10.21
C THR A 414 -15.65 0.05 10.78
N THR A 415 -14.49 -0.40 11.25
CA THR A 415 -13.56 0.43 12.02
C THR A 415 -12.19 0.61 11.38
N ALA A 416 -11.97 0.05 10.19
CA ALA A 416 -10.68 0.17 9.52
C ALA A 416 -10.35 1.64 9.22
N ASN A 417 -9.08 2.05 9.35
CA ASN A 417 -8.63 3.40 8.95
C ASN A 417 -7.33 3.28 8.16
N VAL A 418 -7.40 3.65 6.88
CA VAL A 418 -6.30 3.46 5.92
C VAL A 418 -5.90 4.80 5.33
N GLU A 419 -4.60 5.10 5.37
CA GLU A 419 -3.98 6.22 4.68
C GLU A 419 -3.28 5.71 3.42
N LEU A 420 -3.58 6.29 2.25
CA LEU A 420 -2.88 6.01 1.00
C LEU A 420 -2.08 7.23 0.55
N VAL A 421 -0.77 7.07 0.33
CA VAL A 421 0.13 8.16 -0.08
C VAL A 421 1.03 7.74 -1.24
N ALA A 422 0.91 8.40 -2.40
CA ALA A 422 1.81 8.20 -3.55
C ALA A 422 1.91 6.74 -4.08
N CYS A 423 0.84 5.95 -3.94
CA CYS A 423 0.78 4.61 -4.52
C CYS A 423 0.52 4.64 -6.04
N ARG A 424 1.06 3.68 -6.78
CA ARG A 424 0.89 3.52 -8.22
C ARG A 424 0.11 2.25 -8.55
N PHE A 425 -0.95 2.38 -9.34
CA PHE A 425 -1.73 1.25 -9.86
C PHE A 425 -1.43 1.11 -11.35
N GLY A 426 -0.94 -0.05 -11.77
CA GLY A 426 -0.63 -0.34 -13.18
C GLY A 426 -1.90 -0.38 -14.03
N THR A 427 -1.77 -0.14 -15.33
CA THR A 427 -2.85 -0.27 -16.32
C THR A 427 -2.92 -1.67 -16.91
N ASP A 428 -1.81 -2.40 -16.85
CA ASP A 428 -1.59 -3.61 -17.62
C ASP A 428 -2.04 -4.83 -16.79
N GLY A 429 -2.98 -5.61 -17.31
CA GLY A 429 -3.50 -6.82 -16.67
C GLY A 429 -4.89 -6.70 -16.04
N PHE A 430 -5.51 -5.52 -15.99
CA PHE A 430 -6.90 -5.38 -15.55
C PHE A 430 -7.84 -5.56 -16.74
N ALA A 431 -8.26 -6.80 -17.01
CA ALA A 431 -9.15 -7.12 -18.11
C ALA A 431 -10.46 -6.31 -18.02
N THR A 432 -10.63 -5.35 -18.94
CA THR A 432 -11.88 -4.87 -19.54
C THR A 432 -13.04 -4.42 -18.63
N SER A 433 -12.79 -4.12 -17.36
CA SER A 433 -13.69 -3.24 -16.62
C SER A 433 -12.85 -2.29 -15.77
N ALA A 434 -12.88 -1.01 -16.12
CA ALA A 434 -12.38 0.09 -15.28
C ALA A 434 -13.19 0.24 -13.96
N THR A 435 -13.86 -0.83 -13.53
CA THR A 435 -14.60 -1.03 -12.29
C THR A 435 -13.82 -1.87 -11.27
N SER A 436 -12.59 -2.33 -11.53
CA SER A 436 -11.79 -3.11 -10.54
C SER A 436 -10.58 -2.37 -9.95
N GLY A 437 -10.42 -1.07 -10.25
CA GLY A 437 -9.59 -0.16 -9.42
C GLY A 437 -10.32 0.32 -8.16
N ILE A 438 -11.37 -0.40 -7.74
CA ILE A 438 -12.23 -0.01 -6.62
C ILE A 438 -11.59 -0.45 -5.32
N ILE A 439 -11.19 0.54 -4.53
CA ILE A 439 -11.13 0.42 -3.07
C ILE A 439 -12.58 0.23 -2.59
N ASN A 440 -12.96 -0.98 -2.19
CA ASN A 440 -14.27 -1.23 -1.59
C ASN A 440 -14.22 -0.79 -0.12
N ASN A 441 -15.04 0.19 0.26
CA ASN A 441 -14.81 0.95 1.50
C ASN A 441 -16.07 1.12 2.36
N SER A 442 -16.00 0.63 3.60
CA SER A 442 -16.89 0.94 4.73
C SER A 442 -16.25 1.93 5.73
N ALA A 443 -15.03 2.41 5.45
CA ALA A 443 -14.17 3.21 6.32
C ALA A 443 -13.93 4.66 5.83
N VAL A 444 -13.43 5.54 6.70
CA VAL A 444 -13.19 6.97 6.40
C VAL A 444 -11.90 7.14 5.60
N PHE A 445 -12.01 7.52 4.33
CA PHE A 445 -10.87 7.77 3.44
C PHE A 445 -10.30 9.18 3.61
N ARG A 446 -9.02 9.31 3.96
CA ARG A 446 -8.26 10.57 3.86
C ARG A 446 -7.25 10.46 2.72
N THR A 447 -7.65 10.79 1.50
CA THR A 447 -6.72 10.90 0.37
C THR A 447 -6.14 12.31 0.29
N ARG A 448 -4.81 12.42 0.35
CA ARG A 448 -4.10 13.64 0.00
C ARG A 448 -3.59 13.48 -1.44
N LEU A 449 -4.42 13.85 -2.41
CA LEU A 449 -4.08 13.80 -3.83
C LEU A 449 -3.21 15.03 -4.17
N TYR A 450 -1.96 14.80 -4.54
CA TYR A 450 -1.07 15.84 -5.09
C TYR A 450 -1.01 15.67 -6.61
N GLY A 451 -1.47 16.68 -7.35
CA GLY A 451 -1.38 16.73 -8.82
C GLY A 451 -2.56 16.04 -9.54
N ASP A 452 -3.44 16.87 -10.10
CA ASP A 452 -4.41 16.67 -11.17
C ASP A 452 -5.33 15.42 -11.18
N LEU A 453 -6.61 15.70 -10.94
CA LEU A 453 -7.83 14.96 -11.32
C LEU A 453 -8.15 13.66 -10.54
N LEU A 454 -9.18 13.74 -9.69
CA LEU A 454 -9.96 12.57 -9.28
C LEU A 454 -10.80 12.09 -10.48
N ARG A 455 -10.32 11.07 -11.22
CA ARG A 455 -11.11 10.36 -12.23
C ARG A 455 -11.83 9.18 -11.57
N LEU A 456 -13.16 9.24 -11.46
CA LEU A 456 -13.97 8.07 -11.15
C LEU A 456 -14.31 7.34 -12.46
N GLY A 457 -14.10 6.02 -12.49
CA GLY A 457 -14.27 5.19 -13.69
C GLY A 457 -15.70 5.21 -14.25
N THR A 458 -15.85 4.72 -15.49
CA THR A 458 -17.06 4.79 -16.35
C THR A 458 -18.28 3.95 -15.88
N GLY A 459 -18.43 3.74 -14.57
CA GLY A 459 -19.56 3.01 -13.98
C GLY A 459 -20.00 3.53 -12.62
N SER A 460 -19.42 4.63 -12.11
CA SER A 460 -19.80 5.23 -10.83
C SER A 460 -20.67 6.46 -11.05
N THR A 461 -21.92 6.42 -10.58
CA THR A 461 -22.96 7.42 -10.86
C THR A 461 -22.99 8.62 -9.90
N THR A 462 -22.12 8.70 -8.89
CA THR A 462 -22.12 9.82 -7.92
C THR A 462 -20.78 10.05 -7.22
N VAL A 463 -20.32 11.31 -7.19
CA VAL A 463 -19.33 11.81 -6.20
C VAL A 463 -20.12 12.38 -5.02
N THR A 464 -20.20 11.65 -3.90
CA THR A 464 -20.86 12.15 -2.68
C THR A 464 -19.82 12.78 -1.75
N VAL A 465 -19.73 14.11 -1.70
CA VAL A 465 -18.97 14.83 -0.66
C VAL A 465 -19.90 15.02 0.54
N ASN A 466 -20.01 14.00 1.40
CA ASN A 466 -20.76 14.11 2.65
C ASN A 466 -19.86 14.74 3.72
N THR A 467 -20.09 16.01 4.02
CA THR A 467 -19.42 16.65 5.16
C THR A 467 -20.49 17.18 6.10
N ALA A 468 -20.34 16.88 7.39
CA ALA A 468 -21.07 17.59 8.43
C ALA A 468 -20.50 19.02 8.48
N GLY A 469 -21.04 19.92 7.65
CA GLY A 469 -20.75 21.36 7.66
C GLY A 469 -19.72 21.91 6.66
N GLY A 470 -19.37 21.20 5.58
CA GLY A 470 -18.39 21.64 4.57
C GLY A 470 -18.95 21.82 3.16
N ALA A 471 -18.48 22.85 2.47
CA ALA A 471 -18.76 23.08 1.06
C ALA A 471 -17.69 22.39 0.17
N LEU A 472 -18.05 22.06 -1.08
CA LEU A 472 -17.05 21.82 -2.13
C LEU A 472 -16.35 23.17 -2.42
N VAL A 473 -15.13 23.34 -1.91
CA VAL A 473 -14.30 24.53 -2.17
C VAL A 473 -13.37 24.23 -3.33
N LEU A 474 -13.63 24.86 -4.48
CA LEU A 474 -12.70 24.88 -5.59
C LEU A 474 -11.72 26.05 -5.36
N ALA A 475 -10.43 25.81 -5.60
CA ALA A 475 -9.33 26.73 -5.29
C ALA A 475 -9.53 28.15 -5.90
N PRO A 476 -8.75 29.18 -5.50
CA PRO A 476 -8.93 30.59 -5.90
C PRO A 476 -8.98 30.85 -7.43
N ASN A 477 -8.52 29.90 -8.24
CA ASN A 477 -8.45 29.99 -9.70
C ASN A 477 -9.22 28.82 -10.40
N GLY A 478 -10.02 28.06 -9.65
CA GLY A 478 -10.67 26.85 -10.15
C GLY A 478 -11.94 27.15 -10.95
N TYR A 479 -11.98 26.74 -12.22
CA TYR A 479 -13.20 26.71 -13.02
C TYR A 479 -14.06 25.49 -12.64
N ALA A 480 -15.29 25.72 -12.18
CA ALA A 480 -16.29 24.69 -11.93
C ALA A 480 -17.16 24.46 -13.17
N GLY A 481 -16.64 23.77 -14.18
CA GLY A 481 -17.44 23.40 -15.36
C GLY A 481 -18.20 22.10 -15.12
N ALA A 482 -19.52 22.15 -14.98
CA ALA A 482 -20.37 20.96 -15.05
C ALA A 482 -20.89 20.82 -16.49
N THR A 483 -20.16 20.07 -17.34
CA THR A 483 -20.66 19.69 -18.66
C THR A 483 -21.54 18.46 -18.52
N ILE A 484 -22.86 18.65 -18.60
CA ILE A 484 -23.81 17.54 -18.65
C ILE A 484 -24.05 17.22 -20.13
N SER A 485 -23.63 16.03 -20.56
CA SER A 485 -23.90 15.47 -21.89
C SER A 485 -24.28 14.01 -21.67
N PRO A 486 -25.55 13.60 -21.85
CA PRO A 486 -26.34 13.73 -23.09
C PRO A 486 -27.79 14.22 -22.86
N ALA A 487 -28.59 14.23 -23.95
CA ALA A 487 -29.98 14.70 -23.99
C ALA A 487 -30.85 14.19 -22.84
N GLY A 488 -31.55 15.11 -22.15
CA GLY A 488 -32.58 14.79 -21.15
C GLY A 488 -32.13 14.76 -19.68
N THR A 489 -30.99 15.35 -19.33
CA THR A 489 -30.50 15.38 -17.94
C THR A 489 -30.57 16.78 -17.33
N ASP A 490 -31.26 16.91 -16.19
CA ASP A 490 -31.43 18.15 -15.45
C ASP A 490 -30.22 18.45 -14.56
N HIS A 491 -29.77 19.71 -14.54
CA HIS A 491 -28.93 20.20 -13.44
C HIS A 491 -29.82 20.64 -12.28
N VAL A 492 -29.90 19.82 -11.22
CA VAL A 492 -30.75 20.09 -10.06
C VAL A 492 -29.92 20.53 -8.86
N ILE A 493 -30.14 21.76 -8.38
CA ILE A 493 -29.65 22.23 -7.09
C ILE A 493 -30.78 22.03 -6.07
N LYS A 494 -30.67 21.03 -5.19
CA LYS A 494 -31.65 20.75 -4.11
C LYS A 494 -31.12 21.28 -2.77
N ASN A 495 -31.98 21.97 -2.02
CA ASN A 495 -31.70 22.36 -0.64
C ASN A 495 -33.02 22.32 0.14
N ASP A 496 -33.05 21.58 1.24
CA ASP A 496 -34.25 21.34 2.05
C ASP A 496 -34.33 22.25 3.30
N GLY A 497 -33.35 23.14 3.53
CA GLY A 497 -33.32 24.07 4.67
C GLY A 497 -33.98 25.44 4.42
N ASP A 498 -34.03 26.32 5.43
CA ASP A 498 -34.84 27.56 5.43
C ASP A 498 -34.35 28.67 4.47
N TYR A 499 -33.03 28.77 4.21
CA TYR A 499 -32.45 29.77 3.30
C TYR A 499 -31.99 29.12 1.99
N LYS A 500 -32.71 29.39 0.89
CA LYS A 500 -32.46 28.81 -0.43
C LYS A 500 -32.18 29.92 -1.44
N GLY A 501 -30.97 29.96 -2.01
CA GLY A 501 -30.63 30.94 -3.04
C GLY A 501 -29.32 30.62 -3.76
N MET A 502 -29.24 30.99 -5.03
CA MET A 502 -27.98 31.05 -5.77
C MET A 502 -27.39 32.45 -5.59
N THR A 503 -26.25 32.56 -4.91
CA THR A 503 -25.55 33.86 -4.75
C THR A 503 -24.47 33.99 -5.79
N LEU A 504 -24.51 35.07 -6.57
CA LEU A 504 -23.55 35.37 -7.62
C LEU A 504 -22.89 36.70 -7.27
N ARG A 505 -21.55 36.71 -7.16
CA ARG A 505 -20.78 37.89 -6.77
C ARG A 505 -19.72 38.18 -7.82
N GLY A 506 -19.68 39.41 -8.30
CA GLY A 506 -18.60 39.93 -9.13
C GLY A 506 -18.05 41.21 -8.50
N ALA A 507 -16.74 41.42 -8.57
CA ALA A 507 -16.09 42.66 -8.21
C ALA A 507 -15.19 43.09 -9.37
N GLY A 508 -15.38 44.30 -9.90
CA GLY A 508 -14.67 44.80 -11.07
C GLY A 508 -15.41 45.96 -11.74
N ALA A 509 -14.72 46.72 -12.58
CA ALA A 509 -15.21 48.02 -13.06
C ALA A 509 -16.16 47.96 -14.29
N PHE A 510 -16.25 46.83 -15.00
CA PHE A 510 -16.83 46.83 -16.36
C PHE A 510 -17.88 45.76 -16.68
N ALA A 511 -17.97 44.64 -15.94
CA ALA A 511 -18.91 43.57 -16.25
C ALA A 511 -19.75 43.17 -15.03
N GLY A 512 -21.07 43.29 -15.16
CA GLY A 512 -22.04 42.78 -14.20
C GLY A 512 -22.29 41.28 -14.36
N PHE A 513 -23.09 40.72 -13.46
CA PHE A 513 -23.59 39.35 -13.60
C PHE A 513 -24.67 39.27 -14.68
N TYR A 514 -24.62 38.25 -15.54
CA TYR A 514 -25.68 37.95 -16.51
C TYR A 514 -25.93 36.44 -16.61
N LEU A 515 -27.19 36.09 -16.90
CA LEU A 515 -27.60 34.73 -17.27
C LEU A 515 -27.65 34.66 -18.80
N ARG A 516 -26.89 33.74 -19.41
CA ARG A 516 -26.91 33.49 -20.86
C ARG A 516 -27.62 32.17 -21.14
N ALA A 517 -28.61 32.21 -22.02
CA ALA A 517 -29.24 31.04 -22.59
C ALA A 517 -29.05 31.08 -24.11
N GLU A 518 -28.76 29.93 -24.70
CA GLU A 518 -28.62 29.76 -26.14
C GLU A 518 -29.57 28.65 -26.57
N HIS A 519 -30.49 28.99 -27.46
CA HIS A 519 -31.41 28.05 -28.04
C HIS A 519 -31.13 27.92 -29.54
N SER A 520 -30.99 26.69 -30.00
CA SER A 520 -31.00 26.33 -31.40
C SER A 520 -31.92 25.13 -31.59
N ARG A 521 -32.44 24.97 -32.80
CA ARG A 521 -33.00 23.68 -33.23
C ARG A 521 -31.84 22.73 -33.61
N GLY A 522 -32.16 21.50 -34.00
CA GLY A 522 -31.15 20.51 -34.38
C GLY A 522 -30.47 19.86 -33.18
N THR A 523 -29.15 19.71 -33.24
CA THR A 523 -28.33 19.12 -32.14
C THR A 523 -27.25 20.11 -31.71
N THR A 524 -26.68 19.94 -30.52
CA THR A 524 -25.55 20.76 -30.05
C THR A 524 -24.33 20.66 -30.98
N SER A 525 -24.13 19.53 -31.66
CA SER A 525 -23.06 19.32 -32.63
C SER A 525 -23.39 19.81 -34.05
N SER A 526 -24.66 20.08 -34.34
CA SER A 526 -25.15 20.55 -35.64
C SER A 526 -26.41 21.39 -35.42
N PRO A 527 -26.26 22.65 -34.98
CA PRO A 527 -27.37 23.52 -34.64
C PRO A 527 -28.05 24.05 -35.90
N THR A 528 -29.37 24.20 -35.84
CA THR A 528 -30.17 24.85 -36.88
C THR A 528 -30.88 26.08 -36.29
N ALA A 529 -31.28 27.01 -37.15
CA ALA A 529 -31.92 28.25 -36.74
C ALA A 529 -33.22 27.99 -35.97
N VAL A 530 -33.47 28.78 -34.93
CA VAL A 530 -34.78 28.90 -34.28
C VAL A 530 -35.80 29.47 -35.27
N ALA A 531 -37.08 29.18 -35.07
CA ALA A 531 -38.18 29.67 -35.88
C ALA A 531 -39.13 30.53 -35.04
N SER A 532 -39.97 31.32 -35.73
CA SER A 532 -41.00 32.13 -35.06
C SER A 532 -41.86 31.26 -34.12
N GLY A 533 -42.05 31.75 -32.89
CA GLY A 533 -42.76 31.06 -31.82
C GLY A 533 -41.87 30.22 -30.89
N ASP A 534 -40.61 29.95 -31.25
CA ASP A 534 -39.68 29.21 -30.38
C ASP A 534 -39.36 30.02 -29.12
N GLU A 535 -39.38 29.36 -27.95
CA GLU A 535 -38.95 29.96 -26.70
C GLU A 535 -37.42 29.90 -26.57
N LEU A 536 -36.80 31.05 -26.35
CA LEU A 536 -35.35 31.20 -26.28
C LEU A 536 -34.84 31.14 -24.83
N PHE A 537 -35.63 31.67 -23.89
CA PHE A 537 -35.28 31.74 -22.47
C PHE A 537 -36.55 31.89 -21.62
N ALA A 538 -36.53 31.30 -20.43
CA ALA A 538 -37.64 31.32 -19.49
C ALA A 538 -37.15 31.37 -18.03
N LEU A 539 -37.73 32.26 -17.23
CA LEU A 539 -37.73 32.18 -15.77
C LEU A 539 -39.13 31.79 -15.31
N GLN A 540 -39.27 30.59 -14.73
CA GLN A 540 -40.56 30.00 -14.40
C GLN A 540 -40.64 29.62 -12.91
N PRO A 541 -41.28 30.44 -12.06
CA PRO A 541 -41.61 30.04 -10.70
C PRO A 541 -42.67 28.92 -10.70
N ARG A 542 -42.49 27.92 -9.85
CA ARG A 542 -43.48 26.86 -9.58
C ARG A 542 -43.81 26.81 -8.09
N GLY A 543 -45.06 26.51 -7.76
CA GLY A 543 -45.53 26.27 -6.39
C GLY A 543 -46.19 24.89 -6.29
N HIS A 544 -46.19 24.27 -5.11
CA HIS A 544 -46.90 23.01 -4.89
C HIS A 544 -48.35 23.31 -4.48
N ASP A 545 -49.34 22.70 -5.16
CA ASP A 545 -50.77 22.92 -4.90
C ASP A 545 -51.37 21.97 -3.82
N GLY A 546 -50.56 21.06 -3.30
CA GLY A 546 -50.96 20.00 -2.38
C GLY A 546 -50.91 18.60 -3.00
N SER A 547 -50.85 18.50 -4.33
CA SER A 547 -50.67 17.23 -5.06
C SER A 547 -49.46 17.26 -6.00
N GLN A 548 -49.21 18.38 -6.66
CA GLN A 548 -48.13 18.53 -7.64
C GLN A 548 -47.57 19.96 -7.67
N TYR A 549 -46.38 20.10 -8.25
CA TYR A 549 -45.84 21.42 -8.55
C TYR A 549 -46.50 22.00 -9.82
N VAL A 550 -47.08 23.19 -9.73
CA VAL A 550 -47.73 23.94 -10.82
C VAL A 550 -47.00 25.25 -11.10
N SER A 551 -47.03 25.73 -12.34
CA SER A 551 -46.40 27.01 -12.73
C SER A 551 -47.17 28.20 -12.18
N ALA A 552 -46.53 29.08 -11.42
CA ALA A 552 -47.17 30.29 -10.88
C ALA A 552 -47.19 31.46 -11.89
N GLY A 553 -46.24 31.46 -12.84
CA GLY A 553 -46.08 32.50 -13.84
C GLY A 553 -44.82 32.28 -14.66
N LYS A 554 -44.48 33.25 -15.52
CA LYS A 554 -43.30 33.18 -16.39
C LYS A 554 -42.84 34.55 -16.86
N LEU A 555 -41.53 34.74 -16.94
CA LEU A 555 -40.89 35.72 -17.81
C LEU A 555 -40.23 34.96 -18.95
N SER A 556 -40.59 35.28 -20.20
CA SER A 556 -40.13 34.54 -21.37
C SER A 556 -39.66 35.45 -22.50
N TYR A 557 -38.73 34.92 -23.30
CA TYR A 557 -38.33 35.48 -24.59
C TYR A 557 -38.60 34.48 -25.69
N PHE A 558 -39.19 34.94 -26.79
CA PHE A 558 -39.51 34.10 -27.95
C PHE A 558 -38.99 34.71 -29.23
N ALA A 559 -38.63 33.88 -30.20
CA ALA A 559 -38.50 34.33 -31.58
C ALA A 559 -39.87 34.81 -32.10
N ASP A 560 -39.92 35.99 -32.71
CA ASP A 560 -41.15 36.74 -33.03
C ASP A 560 -41.17 37.21 -34.49
N GLY A 561 -40.73 36.35 -35.40
CA GLY A 561 -40.67 36.65 -36.83
C GLY A 561 -39.74 35.72 -37.60
N PRO A 562 -39.61 35.91 -38.92
CA PRO A 562 -38.65 35.18 -39.73
C PRO A 562 -37.21 35.44 -39.26
N VAL A 563 -36.46 34.36 -39.02
CA VAL A 563 -35.05 34.42 -38.60
C VAL A 563 -34.14 34.40 -39.83
N SER A 564 -33.12 35.26 -39.84
CA SER A 564 -32.12 35.34 -40.92
C SER A 564 -30.71 35.57 -40.34
N GLY A 565 -29.69 35.67 -41.21
CA GLY A 565 -28.31 35.82 -40.79
C GLY A 565 -28.12 37.04 -39.88
N GLY A 566 -27.84 36.80 -38.59
CA GLY A 566 -27.64 37.85 -37.59
C GLY A 566 -28.91 38.50 -37.05
N VAL A 567 -30.10 38.08 -37.49
CA VAL A 567 -31.37 38.69 -37.11
C VAL A 567 -32.32 37.66 -36.52
N VAL A 568 -32.61 37.80 -35.22
CA VAL A 568 -33.60 37.01 -34.48
C VAL A 568 -34.62 37.98 -33.88
N PRO A 569 -35.70 38.33 -34.60
CA PRO A 569 -36.77 39.16 -34.05
C PRO A 569 -37.26 38.50 -32.75
N THR A 570 -37.35 39.26 -31.66
CA THR A 570 -37.62 38.69 -30.34
C THR A 570 -38.76 39.44 -29.67
N ARG A 571 -39.68 38.71 -29.04
CA ARG A 571 -40.64 39.28 -28.09
C ARG A 571 -40.33 38.86 -26.67
N ALA A 572 -40.61 39.74 -25.72
CA ALA A 572 -40.55 39.45 -24.29
C ALA A 572 -41.96 39.46 -23.69
N THR A 573 -42.28 38.50 -22.81
CA THR A 573 -43.60 38.42 -22.18
C THR A 573 -43.53 38.18 -20.67
N VAL A 574 -44.51 38.71 -19.94
CA VAL A 574 -44.76 38.42 -18.53
C VAL A 574 -46.13 37.79 -18.40
N SER A 575 -46.19 36.58 -17.87
CA SER A 575 -47.40 35.80 -17.69
C SER A 575 -47.59 35.40 -16.23
N VAL A 576 -48.84 35.39 -15.75
CA VAL A 576 -49.17 35.02 -14.36
C VAL A 576 -50.40 34.12 -14.31
N MET A 577 -50.45 33.21 -13.34
CA MET A 577 -51.61 32.37 -13.10
C MET A 577 -52.80 33.21 -12.60
N ASN A 578 -53.97 32.99 -13.19
CA ASN A 578 -55.23 33.58 -12.73
C ASN A 578 -55.88 32.73 -11.62
N LYS A 579 -56.97 33.23 -11.04
CA LYS A 579 -57.73 32.51 -10.00
C LYS A 579 -58.32 31.16 -10.47
N SER A 580 -58.46 30.96 -11.78
CA SER A 580 -58.96 29.73 -12.40
C SER A 580 -57.84 28.73 -12.75
N GLY A 581 -56.59 29.00 -12.36
CA GLY A 581 -55.45 28.10 -12.59
C GLY A 581 -54.80 28.22 -13.98
N SER A 582 -55.20 29.17 -14.82
CA SER A 582 -54.60 29.38 -16.14
C SER A 582 -53.49 30.44 -16.10
N VAL A 583 -52.33 30.14 -16.68
CA VAL A 583 -51.26 31.13 -16.87
C VAL A 583 -51.59 32.00 -18.08
N ILE A 584 -51.76 33.30 -17.86
CA ILE A 584 -52.18 34.26 -18.88
C ILE A 584 -51.11 35.34 -19.02
N GLU A 585 -50.80 35.70 -20.27
CA GLU A 585 -49.94 36.83 -20.59
C GLU A 585 -50.57 38.15 -20.12
N ARG A 586 -49.78 38.99 -19.45
CA ARG A 586 -50.20 40.30 -18.95
C ARG A 586 -49.43 41.44 -19.59
N ILE A 587 -48.18 41.21 -19.94
CA ILE A 587 -47.32 42.19 -20.61
C ILE A 587 -46.65 41.50 -21.78
N ARG A 588 -46.59 42.16 -22.92
CA ARG A 588 -45.78 41.77 -24.07
C ARG A 588 -45.08 42.99 -24.63
N VAL A 589 -43.81 42.81 -24.99
CA VAL A 589 -43.06 43.69 -25.88
C VAL A 589 -42.75 42.88 -27.13
N ASP A 590 -43.28 43.27 -28.28
CA ASP A 590 -43.03 42.58 -29.55
C ASP A 590 -41.72 43.04 -30.21
N SER A 591 -41.36 42.39 -31.32
CA SER A 591 -40.12 42.72 -32.04
C SER A 591 -40.12 44.09 -32.72
N ASP A 592 -41.29 44.73 -32.89
CA ASP A 592 -41.43 46.11 -33.36
C ASP A 592 -41.35 47.15 -32.21
N GLY A 593 -41.21 46.68 -30.97
CA GLY A 593 -41.12 47.52 -29.77
C GLY A 593 -42.47 47.96 -29.19
N ASN A 594 -43.59 47.38 -29.62
CA ASN A 594 -44.90 47.71 -29.06
C ASN A 594 -45.11 47.01 -27.72
N VAL A 595 -45.58 47.78 -26.73
CA VAL A 595 -45.95 47.25 -25.41
C VAL A 595 -47.46 47.07 -25.35
N THR A 596 -47.91 45.84 -25.05
CA THR A 596 -49.32 45.54 -24.79
C THR A 596 -49.53 45.12 -23.34
N LEU A 597 -50.62 45.61 -22.73
CA LEU A 597 -51.02 45.31 -21.36
C LEU A 597 -52.36 44.56 -21.36
N GLY A 598 -52.47 43.49 -20.56
CA GLY A 598 -53.70 42.72 -20.37
C GLY A 598 -53.87 41.50 -21.29
N GLY A 599 -52.82 41.07 -22.01
CA GLY A 599 -52.81 39.83 -22.82
C GLY A 599 -53.64 39.88 -24.10
N THR A 600 -54.32 41.00 -24.35
CA THR A 600 -55.06 41.34 -25.57
C THR A 600 -54.87 42.83 -25.84
N THR A 601 -55.18 43.30 -27.05
CA THR A 601 -55.01 44.69 -27.55
C THR A 601 -55.80 45.77 -26.78
N THR A 602 -56.23 45.50 -25.55
CA THR A 602 -56.98 46.40 -24.69
C THR A 602 -56.25 47.71 -24.42
N THR A 603 -54.93 47.69 -24.20
CA THR A 603 -54.11 48.91 -24.14
C THR A 603 -52.77 48.66 -24.81
N ARG A 604 -52.39 49.53 -25.74
CA ARG A 604 -51.10 49.49 -26.44
C ARG A 604 -50.39 50.83 -26.31
N ILE A 605 -49.09 50.77 -26.08
CA ILE A 605 -48.17 51.89 -26.28
C ILE A 605 -47.23 51.46 -27.40
N ASP A 606 -47.15 52.23 -28.48
CA ASP A 606 -46.22 51.94 -29.58
C ASP A 606 -44.91 52.72 -29.45
N ASN A 607 -43.96 52.38 -30.32
CA ASN A 607 -42.64 53.00 -30.34
C ASN A 607 -42.68 54.51 -30.68
N ALA A 608 -43.79 55.03 -31.22
CA ALA A 608 -43.99 56.45 -31.47
C ALA A 608 -44.64 57.17 -30.25
N GLY A 609 -44.93 56.47 -29.17
CA GLY A 609 -45.55 57.01 -27.96
C GLY A 609 -47.07 57.10 -27.99
N THR A 610 -47.73 56.58 -29.03
CA THR A 610 -49.19 56.59 -29.13
C THR A 610 -49.79 55.63 -28.10
N VAL A 611 -50.68 56.12 -27.25
CA VAL A 611 -51.45 55.29 -26.31
C VAL A 611 -52.81 55.00 -26.91
N THR A 612 -53.08 53.73 -27.21
CA THR A 612 -54.40 53.28 -27.66
C THR A 612 -55.08 52.42 -26.62
N HIS A 613 -56.41 52.53 -26.54
CA HIS A 613 -57.26 51.72 -25.69
C HIS A 613 -58.37 51.05 -26.50
N ARG A 614 -58.80 49.86 -26.06
CA ARG A 614 -59.77 48.98 -26.73
C ARG A 614 -59.44 48.71 -28.20
N GLY A 615 -58.15 48.53 -28.51
CA GLY A 615 -57.69 48.09 -29.82
C GLY A 615 -57.70 49.11 -30.96
N ALA A 616 -58.17 50.34 -30.74
CA ALA A 616 -58.16 51.38 -31.79
C ALA A 616 -58.33 52.83 -31.30
N THR A 617 -58.80 53.08 -30.06
CA THR A 617 -59.06 54.45 -29.60
C THR A 617 -57.75 55.10 -29.16
N VAL A 618 -57.24 56.05 -29.92
CA VAL A 618 -56.10 56.88 -29.51
C VAL A 618 -56.52 57.78 -28.34
N ILE A 619 -55.89 57.57 -27.19
CA ILE A 619 -56.03 58.44 -26.01
C ILE A 619 -54.95 59.51 -26.06
N VAL A 620 -53.72 59.15 -26.44
CA VAL A 620 -52.61 60.08 -26.65
C VAL A 620 -51.98 59.76 -28.00
N ASP A 621 -51.83 60.76 -28.86
CA ASP A 621 -51.20 60.58 -30.18
C ASP A 621 -49.67 60.65 -30.11
N ALA A 622 -48.99 60.39 -31.24
CA ALA A 622 -47.53 60.46 -31.33
C ALA A 622 -46.94 61.87 -31.08
N ASN A 623 -47.78 62.92 -31.09
CA ASN A 623 -47.38 64.30 -30.76
C ASN A 623 -47.68 64.65 -29.29
N SER A 624 -48.04 63.65 -28.46
CA SER A 624 -48.39 63.81 -27.05
C SER A 624 -49.69 64.60 -26.78
N HIS A 625 -50.59 64.72 -27.76
CA HIS A 625 -51.89 65.34 -27.54
C HIS A 625 -52.92 64.36 -26.97
N LEU A 626 -53.73 64.82 -26.01
CA LEU A 626 -54.87 64.05 -25.49
C LEU A 626 -56.02 64.03 -26.51
N GLY A 627 -56.33 62.86 -27.05
CA GLY A 627 -57.47 62.61 -27.93
C GLY A 627 -58.77 62.43 -27.14
N LEU A 628 -59.71 63.37 -27.30
CA LEU A 628 -61.06 63.24 -26.76
C LEU A 628 -61.95 62.44 -27.72
N ARG A 629 -62.79 61.55 -27.17
CA ARG A 629 -63.70 60.74 -27.98
C ARG A 629 -64.74 61.64 -28.67
N PRO A 630 -64.89 61.57 -30.01
CA PRO A 630 -65.81 62.43 -30.72
C PRO A 630 -67.25 61.89 -30.70
N TYR A 631 -68.21 62.78 -30.55
CA TYR A 631 -69.64 62.51 -30.65
C TYR A 631 -70.33 63.61 -31.48
N THR A 632 -71.50 63.31 -32.01
CA THR A 632 -72.46 64.35 -32.41
C THR A 632 -73.44 64.59 -31.26
N VAL A 633 -74.10 65.74 -31.25
CA VAL A 633 -75.21 66.00 -30.31
C VAL A 633 -76.22 64.84 -30.29
N ALA A 634 -76.54 64.27 -31.46
CA ALA A 634 -77.47 63.15 -31.60
C ALA A 634 -76.94 61.79 -31.09
N THR A 635 -75.64 61.67 -30.85
CA THR A 635 -74.99 60.40 -30.44
C THR A 635 -74.31 60.51 -29.08
N LEU A 636 -74.64 61.53 -28.30
CA LEU A 636 -74.07 61.72 -26.97
C LEU A 636 -74.27 60.45 -26.11
N PRO A 637 -73.22 59.98 -25.42
CA PRO A 637 -73.36 58.90 -24.47
C PRO A 637 -74.06 59.41 -23.21
N SER A 638 -74.45 58.51 -22.30
CA SER A 638 -74.96 58.90 -20.98
C SER A 638 -73.99 59.82 -20.24
N ALA A 639 -74.52 60.91 -19.67
CA ALA A 639 -73.78 61.82 -18.79
C ALA A 639 -73.76 61.38 -17.31
N ALA A 640 -74.23 60.17 -17.00
CA ALA A 640 -74.34 59.71 -15.60
C ALA A 640 -73.01 59.69 -14.83
N ALA A 641 -71.87 59.56 -15.52
CA ALA A 641 -70.56 59.70 -14.90
C ALA A 641 -70.09 61.16 -15.01
N ALA A 642 -70.02 61.87 -13.88
CA ALA A 642 -69.48 63.23 -13.79
C ALA A 642 -67.98 63.29 -14.16
N ASP A 643 -67.49 64.49 -14.45
CA ASP A 643 -66.07 64.82 -14.67
C ASP A 643 -65.43 64.11 -15.87
N ARG A 644 -66.23 63.82 -16.89
CA ARG A 644 -65.76 63.27 -18.18
C ARG A 644 -65.71 64.37 -19.23
N MET A 645 -64.74 64.28 -20.13
CA MET A 645 -64.54 65.20 -21.25
C MET A 645 -64.75 64.46 -22.58
N ILE A 646 -65.49 65.09 -23.51
CA ILE A 646 -65.69 64.59 -24.87
C ILE A 646 -65.60 65.74 -25.88
N SER A 647 -65.39 65.40 -27.15
CA SER A 647 -65.45 66.37 -28.26
C SER A 647 -66.80 66.21 -28.98
N VAL A 648 -67.63 67.25 -29.01
CA VAL A 648 -68.98 67.18 -29.61
C VAL A 648 -69.09 68.07 -30.85
N SER A 649 -69.61 67.52 -31.95
CA SER A 649 -70.01 68.27 -33.15
C SER A 649 -71.52 68.55 -33.14
N ASN A 650 -71.91 69.77 -33.50
CA ASN A 650 -73.32 70.14 -33.72
C ASN A 650 -73.80 69.87 -35.17
N GLY A 651 -73.04 69.12 -35.97
CA GLY A 651 -73.38 68.81 -37.36
C GLY A 651 -72.95 69.86 -38.39
N ALA A 652 -72.52 71.06 -37.96
CA ALA A 652 -72.05 72.14 -38.85
C ALA A 652 -70.51 72.19 -39.03
N GLY A 653 -69.82 71.07 -38.78
CA GLY A 653 -68.35 70.96 -38.92
C GLY A 653 -67.54 71.44 -37.70
N ASN A 654 -68.08 72.31 -36.84
CA ASN A 654 -67.41 72.77 -35.63
C ASN A 654 -67.50 71.75 -34.49
N ARG A 655 -66.37 71.48 -33.82
CA ARG A 655 -66.28 70.64 -32.63
C ARG A 655 -65.93 71.46 -31.39
N ARG A 656 -66.59 71.18 -30.27
CA ARG A 656 -66.37 71.83 -28.98
C ARG A 656 -66.16 70.80 -27.87
N LEU A 657 -65.43 71.19 -26.83
CA LEU A 657 -65.28 70.42 -25.60
C LEU A 657 -66.61 70.42 -24.83
N ALA A 658 -67.05 69.27 -24.35
CA ALA A 658 -68.13 69.17 -23.38
C ALA A 658 -67.69 68.41 -22.12
N VAL A 659 -68.25 68.78 -20.98
CA VAL A 659 -68.00 68.18 -19.67
C VAL A 659 -69.28 67.62 -19.09
N SER A 660 -69.21 66.43 -18.49
CA SER A 660 -70.36 65.81 -17.83
C SER A 660 -70.52 66.31 -16.39
N ASP A 661 -71.72 66.74 -16.00
CA ASP A 661 -72.05 67.14 -14.61
C ASP A 661 -72.69 66.00 -13.77
N GLY A 662 -72.75 64.78 -14.32
CA GLY A 662 -73.43 63.63 -13.69
C GLY A 662 -74.91 63.48 -14.08
N THR A 663 -75.49 64.48 -14.76
CA THR A 663 -76.88 64.46 -15.25
C THR A 663 -76.96 64.80 -16.75
N ASN A 664 -76.24 65.83 -17.19
CA ASN A 664 -76.20 66.34 -18.56
C ASN A 664 -74.76 66.58 -19.02
N TRP A 665 -74.54 66.55 -20.34
CA TRP A 665 -73.32 67.13 -20.93
C TRP A 665 -73.48 68.64 -21.01
N ARG A 666 -72.46 69.40 -20.62
CA ARG A 666 -72.44 70.87 -20.68
C ARG A 666 -71.27 71.41 -21.49
N TRP A 667 -71.50 72.52 -22.16
CA TRP A 667 -70.44 73.36 -22.72
C TRP A 667 -69.66 74.05 -21.58
N PRO A 668 -68.43 74.56 -21.85
CA PRO A 668 -67.62 75.22 -20.82
C PRO A 668 -68.27 76.49 -20.23
N ASP A 669 -69.27 77.06 -20.89
CA ASP A 669 -70.08 78.18 -20.41
C ASP A 669 -71.24 77.75 -19.46
N GLY A 670 -71.38 76.45 -19.20
CA GLY A 670 -72.39 75.86 -18.31
C GLY A 670 -73.71 75.51 -19.00
N THR A 671 -73.90 75.83 -20.28
CA THR A 671 -75.14 75.47 -21.02
C THR A 671 -75.17 74.00 -21.40
N VAL A 672 -76.36 73.39 -21.47
CA VAL A 672 -76.52 71.96 -21.81
C VAL A 672 -76.21 71.74 -23.30
N VAL A 673 -75.51 70.65 -23.60
CA VAL A 673 -75.29 70.19 -24.98
C VAL A 673 -76.60 69.60 -25.49
N SER A 674 -77.27 70.31 -26.40
CA SER A 674 -78.57 69.95 -26.96
C SER A 674 -78.62 70.08 -28.48
#